data_AF-A0A820L3E2-F1
#
_entry.id   AF-A0A820L3E2-F1
#
_cell.length_a   1.000
_cell.length_b   1.000
_cell.length_c   1.000
_cell.angle_alpha   90.00
_cell.angle_beta   90.00
_cell.angle_gamma   90.00
#
_symmetry.space_group_name_H-M   'P 1'
#
loop_
_entity.id
_entity.type
_entity.pdbx_description
1 polymer ?
#
loop_
_entity_poly.entity_id
_entity_poly.type
_entity_poly.pdbx_seq_one_letter_code
_entity_poly.pdbx_strand_id
1 'polypeptide(L)'
;MKELDSIREISIVALKTTPSYYSTLEKIVGNLRESTRNAEQLLKNLFEAARNVDYDELTKCLLSLNGTKWIEKYRPEEYSDVISDVKKKLIEHIKNMKVSIKDMTLDLEDYDKINSAYKKVSEMNKMKCFEEIFSDITQHLEEVNDWFENTISVICTTIKDSFSIEKWKQQEYKSLDFNKAEKTLHYLDACKKAKFLFKNNCMFILSSLEEYIRDHSDFVQNQMESCFENIKQFQNTNEKEISDETRILSNRLHEVSEVKTNCSRVFSFFSKKDILEHWQQKLSSHRTELAEKMEKLRHAGQVVALKNELLIVKILNRLDFFLKNEKYIDIYTKYQSVLFSKIDNVSKNVSESIEKHQYDRVAREMTNLKSSGDDGEHHLEQSKQALNRGLDIFIEDTKHQAIMLGNNIETKTIEPIVENLKRIQKARQFVSQFLDTSEELDKCVEYVKEMIEERLKCSLNGVEALININNFYDAEQKIESITSVRRLLGSYCTKLISDEIERIKTCQESVVSVVVVQKYSDMDIGLYTLHPPKEIFEKFEAAKNTNLIYNPALNKIRESITAKFRQELELAKKTMPPNLSNIHIRKFESAVKHLPETLKNALEIELEYCKKDIMSMDQVTNSTFTDVISNGDPKSIKVLLEQYKTSPGMQSFIKQGREIVLNQMQDVVNKINHYFEQNDVKEALSVIKILYQYKIELETIVTDDREPYLKSRSNIKRKFQLAYICFVNHFLQNNTSEMTNEVIRNVEKSFLCLFEFINFAHDLKGQPILTHMFPEDFNEKIIILSRKTADYFMQIQKNYESALEIIDIASLKDILDMMNKWDSLPMTMKNIIQIYHIEDISVNSMTMAISKLTVYSHMLESVSKKIEELKNQLIHQKLINPETIQFNQHRDKFYRNLNEKIRILNNVQLLSKHDLNININLGKSECLKSLVTQITDISIATEVFLKKFPEDSRLTGEDYDNFNLYYSNLLSCQRELTEIDCEINKHVEKIEKIIFDKIHIWAGVVDQDSSV
;
A
#
# COMPACT_ATOMS: atom_id res chain seq x y z
N MET A 1 -5.25 -63.14 79.29
CA MET A 1 -6.69 -63.45 79.14
C MET A 1 -6.95 -64.86 78.64
N LYS A 2 -6.36 -65.31 77.52
CA LYS A 2 -6.47 -66.72 77.06
C LYS A 2 -6.15 -67.77 78.14
N GLU A 3 -5.06 -67.60 78.90
CA GLU A 3 -4.71 -68.50 80.03
C GLU A 3 -5.72 -68.42 81.20
N LEU A 4 -6.35 -67.27 81.40
CA LEU A 4 -7.35 -67.02 82.44
C LEU A 4 -8.71 -67.63 82.06
N ASP A 5 -9.06 -67.61 80.78
CA ASP A 5 -10.24 -68.29 80.24
C ASP A 5 -10.09 -69.81 80.31
N SER A 6 -8.89 -70.35 80.03
CA SER A 6 -8.59 -71.79 80.17
C SER A 6 -8.69 -72.30 81.62
N ILE A 7 -8.33 -71.47 82.61
CA ILE A 7 -8.44 -71.83 84.03
C ILE A 7 -9.91 -71.70 84.54
N ARG A 8 -10.73 -70.87 83.91
CA ARG A 8 -12.14 -70.66 84.26
C ARG A 8 -13.11 -71.71 83.69
N GLU A 9 -12.63 -72.67 82.90
CA GLU A 9 -13.41 -73.89 82.56
C GLU A 9 -13.66 -74.77 83.80
N ILE A 10 -12.89 -74.58 84.89
CA ILE A 10 -13.10 -75.24 86.18
C ILE A 10 -14.11 -74.43 87.00
N SER A 11 -15.32 -74.98 87.20
CA SER A 11 -16.48 -74.29 87.79
C SER A 11 -16.22 -73.61 89.15
N ILE A 12 -15.35 -74.19 89.98
CA ILE A 12 -15.02 -73.65 91.32
C ILE A 12 -14.09 -72.43 91.25
N VAL A 13 -13.24 -72.36 90.22
CA VAL A 13 -12.34 -71.22 89.98
C VAL A 13 -13.12 -70.09 89.34
N ALA A 14 -14.05 -70.39 88.44
CA ALA A 14 -14.95 -69.41 87.84
C ALA A 14 -15.76 -68.63 88.90
N LEU A 15 -16.36 -69.33 89.87
CA LEU A 15 -17.14 -68.70 90.94
C LEU A 15 -16.31 -67.76 91.84
N LYS A 16 -15.09 -68.16 92.22
CA LYS A 16 -14.23 -67.36 93.12
C LYS A 16 -13.50 -66.20 92.43
N THR A 17 -13.25 -66.27 91.12
CA THR A 17 -12.46 -65.27 90.40
C THR A 17 -13.30 -64.27 89.61
N THR A 18 -14.62 -64.45 89.53
CA THR A 18 -15.54 -63.57 88.77
C THR A 18 -15.40 -62.07 89.12
N PRO A 19 -15.35 -61.65 90.41
CA PRO A 19 -15.23 -60.22 90.73
C PRO A 19 -13.89 -59.60 90.27
N SER A 20 -12.78 -60.32 90.47
CA SER A 20 -11.44 -59.86 90.06
C SER A 20 -11.25 -59.87 88.54
N TYR A 21 -11.88 -60.82 87.84
CA TYR A 21 -11.87 -60.90 86.37
C TYR A 21 -12.53 -59.66 85.75
N TYR A 22 -13.77 -59.36 86.15
CA TYR A 22 -14.48 -58.19 85.62
C TYR A 22 -13.86 -56.87 86.08
N SER A 23 -13.33 -56.78 87.31
CA SER A 23 -12.57 -55.60 87.77
C SER A 23 -11.31 -55.34 86.94
N THR A 24 -10.59 -56.39 86.54
CA THR A 24 -9.39 -56.26 85.69
C THR A 24 -9.79 -55.87 84.26
N LEU A 25 -10.89 -56.43 83.74
CA LEU A 25 -11.44 -56.06 82.43
C LEU A 25 -11.85 -54.56 82.41
N GLU A 26 -12.53 -54.08 83.44
CA GLU A 26 -12.94 -52.67 83.58
C GLU A 26 -11.75 -51.71 83.70
N LYS A 27 -10.67 -52.09 84.40
CA LYS A 27 -9.43 -51.27 84.42
C LYS A 27 -8.77 -51.17 83.06
N ILE A 28 -8.75 -52.26 82.30
CA ILE A 28 -8.20 -52.28 80.93
C ILE A 28 -9.06 -51.43 79.99
N VAL A 29 -10.39 -51.53 80.11
CA VAL A 29 -11.35 -50.71 79.36
C VAL A 29 -11.26 -49.22 79.74
N GLY A 30 -11.06 -48.90 81.03
CA GLY A 30 -10.84 -47.53 81.50
C GLY A 30 -9.60 -46.87 80.88
N ASN A 31 -8.46 -47.57 80.88
CA ASN A 31 -7.24 -47.08 80.23
C ASN A 31 -7.42 -46.92 78.71
N LEU A 32 -8.26 -47.77 78.10
CA LEU A 32 -8.59 -47.70 76.68
C LEU A 32 -9.40 -46.45 76.30
N ARG A 33 -10.39 -46.10 77.14
CA ARG A 33 -11.17 -44.87 76.97
C ARG A 33 -10.30 -43.63 77.14
N GLU A 34 -9.32 -43.67 78.05
CA GLU A 34 -8.35 -42.58 78.26
C GLU A 34 -7.41 -42.42 77.05
N SER A 35 -6.83 -43.51 76.54
CA SER A 35 -6.01 -43.48 75.32
C SER A 35 -6.80 -43.02 74.08
N THR A 36 -8.07 -43.38 73.98
CA THR A 36 -8.97 -42.92 72.90
C THR A 36 -9.21 -41.41 72.98
N ARG A 37 -9.54 -40.90 74.17
CA ARG A 37 -9.74 -39.46 74.41
C ARG A 37 -8.49 -38.63 74.15
N ASN A 38 -7.31 -39.16 74.52
CA ASN A 38 -6.03 -38.50 74.26
C ASN A 38 -5.70 -38.46 72.76
N ALA A 39 -5.95 -39.56 72.02
CA ALA A 39 -5.79 -39.59 70.56
C ALA A 39 -6.74 -38.59 69.87
N GLU A 40 -8.02 -38.51 70.28
CA GLU A 40 -8.98 -37.56 69.72
C GLU A 40 -8.59 -36.09 69.96
N GLN A 41 -8.08 -35.76 71.15
CA GLN A 41 -7.63 -34.41 71.47
C GLN A 41 -6.39 -34.01 70.64
N LEU A 42 -5.43 -34.93 70.46
CA LEU A 42 -4.23 -34.70 69.65
C LEU A 42 -4.57 -34.58 68.15
N LEU A 43 -5.55 -35.36 67.65
CA LEU A 43 -6.07 -35.23 66.28
C LEU A 43 -6.81 -33.91 66.07
N LYS A 44 -7.60 -33.45 67.05
CA LYS A 44 -8.24 -32.15 67.01
C LYS A 44 -7.22 -31.02 66.91
N ASN A 45 -6.14 -31.08 67.69
CA ASN A 45 -5.04 -30.12 67.61
C ASN A 45 -4.34 -30.14 66.23
N LEU A 46 -4.19 -31.32 65.62
CA LEU A 46 -3.65 -31.50 64.27
C LEU A 46 -4.56 -30.87 63.20
N PHE A 47 -5.87 -31.05 63.30
CA PHE A 47 -6.83 -30.56 62.31
C PHE A 47 -7.14 -29.06 62.46
N GLU A 48 -7.04 -28.50 63.67
CA GLU A 48 -7.28 -27.08 63.96
C GLU A 48 -6.02 -26.20 63.82
N ALA A 49 -4.89 -26.76 63.40
CA ALA A 49 -3.60 -26.08 63.27
C ALA A 49 -3.12 -25.36 64.56
N ALA A 50 -3.51 -25.89 65.73
CA ALA A 50 -3.06 -25.39 67.03
C ALA A 50 -1.60 -25.82 67.28
N ARG A 51 -0.75 -24.88 67.70
CA ARG A 51 0.71 -25.06 67.79
C ARG A 51 1.12 -26.27 68.65
N ASN A 52 2.13 -26.99 68.16
CA ASN A 52 2.81 -28.14 68.76
C ASN A 52 1.94 -29.40 68.94
N VAL A 53 1.59 -30.02 67.81
CA VAL A 53 1.18 -31.43 67.81
C VAL A 53 2.40 -32.30 68.14
N ASP A 54 2.32 -33.03 69.24
CA ASP A 54 3.32 -34.04 69.60
C ASP A 54 3.04 -35.31 68.78
N TYR A 55 3.70 -35.41 67.62
CA TYR A 55 3.54 -36.53 66.70
C TYR A 55 4.01 -37.86 67.31
N ASP A 56 4.98 -37.84 68.23
CA ASP A 56 5.48 -39.04 68.91
C ASP A 56 4.45 -39.56 69.91
N GLU A 57 3.82 -38.65 70.68
CA GLU A 57 2.77 -39.01 71.63
C GLU A 57 1.49 -39.48 70.94
N LEU A 58 1.12 -38.85 69.80
CA LEU A 58 0.02 -39.31 68.97
C LEU A 58 0.33 -40.71 68.40
N THR A 59 1.55 -40.97 67.93
CA THR A 59 1.96 -42.29 67.43
C THR A 59 1.87 -43.37 68.52
N LYS A 60 2.32 -43.09 69.75
CA LYS A 60 2.20 -44.02 70.88
C LYS A 60 0.74 -44.31 71.24
N CYS A 61 -0.13 -43.30 71.25
CA CYS A 61 -1.56 -43.49 71.50
C CYS A 61 -2.18 -44.40 70.45
N LEU A 62 -1.85 -44.19 69.16
CA LEU A 62 -2.36 -45.00 68.06
C LEU A 62 -1.82 -46.44 68.06
N LEU A 63 -0.54 -46.66 68.42
CA LEU A 63 0.03 -48.00 68.60
C LEU A 63 -0.63 -48.74 69.77
N SER A 64 -0.85 -48.07 70.89
CA SER A 64 -1.52 -48.64 72.06
C SER A 64 -2.97 -49.03 71.74
N LEU A 65 -3.68 -48.20 70.97
CA LEU A 65 -5.01 -48.55 70.47
C LEU A 65 -4.88 -49.76 69.53
N ASN A 66 -4.01 -49.75 68.52
CA ASN A 66 -3.91 -50.86 67.54
C ASN A 66 -3.62 -52.23 68.18
N GLY A 67 -2.79 -52.27 69.22
CA GLY A 67 -2.49 -53.50 69.99
C GLY A 67 -3.66 -54.05 70.83
N THR A 68 -4.75 -53.30 71.01
CA THR A 68 -5.89 -53.67 71.87
C THR A 68 -7.13 -54.18 71.12
N LYS A 69 -7.02 -54.40 69.80
CA LYS A 69 -8.10 -54.91 68.93
C LYS A 69 -8.74 -56.22 69.44
N TRP A 70 -8.02 -57.01 70.23
CA TRP A 70 -8.53 -58.24 70.84
C TRP A 70 -9.65 -58.04 71.89
N ILE A 71 -9.85 -56.82 72.40
CA ILE A 71 -10.88 -56.50 73.42
C ILE A 71 -12.29 -56.46 72.84
N GLU A 72 -12.42 -56.24 71.53
CA GLU A 72 -13.68 -56.28 70.78
C GLU A 72 -14.44 -57.62 70.98
N LYS A 73 -13.71 -58.72 71.20
CA LYS A 73 -14.29 -60.04 71.53
C LYS A 73 -15.03 -60.06 72.89
N TYR A 74 -14.67 -59.19 73.82
CA TYR A 74 -15.19 -59.20 75.20
C TYR A 74 -16.12 -58.02 75.51
N ARG A 75 -15.99 -56.88 74.81
CA ARG A 75 -16.85 -55.70 74.90
C ARG A 75 -17.06 -55.07 73.50
N PRO A 76 -17.98 -55.61 72.67
CA PRO A 76 -18.13 -55.20 71.27
C PRO A 76 -18.53 -53.73 71.09
N GLU A 77 -19.31 -53.16 72.01
CA GLU A 77 -19.85 -51.80 71.89
C GLU A 77 -18.87 -50.70 72.36
N GLU A 78 -17.81 -51.05 73.09
CA GLU A 78 -16.85 -50.07 73.64
C GLU A 78 -15.61 -49.87 72.77
N TYR A 79 -15.39 -50.81 71.86
CA TYR A 79 -14.29 -50.78 70.90
C TYR A 79 -14.86 -50.63 69.48
N SER A 80 -15.87 -49.77 69.31
CA SER A 80 -16.49 -49.50 68.00
C SER A 80 -15.49 -48.77 67.10
N ASP A 81 -14.65 -49.54 66.41
CA ASP A 81 -13.75 -49.20 65.30
C ASP A 81 -13.05 -47.81 65.30
N VAL A 82 -12.69 -47.32 66.49
CA VAL A 82 -12.04 -46.01 66.73
C VAL A 82 -10.80 -45.81 65.85
N ILE A 83 -10.01 -46.86 65.64
CA ILE A 83 -8.79 -46.80 64.82
C ILE A 83 -9.12 -46.62 63.35
N SER A 84 -10.21 -47.23 62.86
CA SER A 84 -10.68 -47.07 61.49
C SER A 84 -11.16 -45.64 61.23
N ASP A 85 -11.87 -45.05 62.19
CA ASP A 85 -12.29 -43.65 62.14
C ASP A 85 -11.12 -42.66 62.20
N VAL A 86 -10.13 -42.92 63.06
CA VAL A 86 -8.90 -42.12 63.12
C VAL A 86 -8.08 -42.26 61.82
N LYS A 87 -7.95 -43.47 61.28
CA LYS A 87 -7.30 -43.73 59.98
C LYS A 87 -7.96 -42.91 58.89
N LYS A 88 -9.29 -42.93 58.82
CA LYS A 88 -10.06 -42.19 57.81
C LYS A 88 -9.82 -40.68 57.92
N LYS A 89 -9.88 -40.11 59.12
CA LYS A 89 -9.65 -38.68 59.36
C LYS A 89 -8.21 -38.23 59.06
N LEU A 90 -7.21 -39.03 59.43
CA LEU A 90 -5.80 -38.75 59.11
C LEU A 90 -5.54 -38.81 57.60
N ILE A 91 -6.05 -39.83 56.91
CA ILE A 91 -5.92 -39.95 55.45
C ILE A 91 -6.65 -38.80 54.75
N GLU A 92 -7.83 -38.40 55.22
CA GLU A 92 -8.58 -37.26 54.67
C GLU A 92 -7.81 -35.94 54.86
N HIS A 93 -7.23 -35.70 56.04
CA HIS A 93 -6.39 -34.53 56.28
C HIS A 93 -5.14 -34.51 55.38
N ILE A 94 -4.46 -35.65 55.22
CA ILE A 94 -3.30 -35.81 54.32
C ILE A 94 -3.71 -35.56 52.86
N LYS A 95 -4.87 -36.06 52.43
CA LYS A 95 -5.42 -35.79 51.08
C LYS A 95 -5.74 -34.31 50.88
N ASN A 96 -6.33 -33.64 51.87
CA ASN A 96 -6.63 -32.21 51.81
C ASN A 96 -5.35 -31.36 51.78
N MET A 97 -4.32 -31.71 52.57
CA MET A 97 -3.00 -31.07 52.51
C MET A 97 -2.35 -31.29 51.15
N LYS A 98 -2.41 -32.51 50.59
CA LYS A 98 -1.92 -32.84 49.25
C LYS A 98 -2.56 -31.97 48.18
N VAL A 99 -3.89 -31.82 48.18
CA VAL A 99 -4.60 -30.93 47.24
C VAL A 99 -4.13 -29.48 47.42
N SER A 100 -4.11 -28.99 48.66
CA SER A 100 -3.68 -27.62 48.96
C SER A 100 -2.24 -27.32 48.57
N ILE A 101 -1.35 -28.32 48.54
CA ILE A 101 0.03 -28.19 48.07
C ILE A 101 0.08 -28.21 46.53
N LYS A 102 -0.62 -29.15 45.88
CA LYS A 102 -0.60 -29.29 44.41
C LYS A 102 -1.32 -28.17 43.67
N ASP A 103 -2.26 -27.49 44.33
CA ASP A 103 -2.94 -26.30 43.78
C ASP A 103 -2.08 -25.03 43.85
N MET A 104 -0.90 -25.07 44.50
CA MET A 104 0.00 -23.92 44.51
C MET A 104 0.72 -23.78 43.17
N THR A 105 0.64 -22.59 42.59
CA THR A 105 1.46 -22.19 41.45
C THR A 105 2.88 -21.88 41.94
N LEU A 106 3.85 -22.62 41.42
CA LEU A 106 5.27 -22.51 41.78
C LEU A 106 6.10 -22.07 40.56
N ASP A 107 5.64 -21.07 39.82
CA ASP A 107 6.34 -20.56 38.63
C ASP A 107 7.27 -19.37 38.96
N LEU A 108 7.86 -18.77 37.92
CA LEU A 108 8.78 -17.63 38.06
C LEU A 108 8.09 -16.34 38.55
N GLU A 109 6.78 -16.21 38.41
CA GLU A 109 6.01 -15.04 38.83
C GLU A 109 5.60 -15.14 40.31
N ASP A 110 5.36 -16.36 40.79
CA ASP A 110 4.89 -16.70 42.13
C ASP A 110 6.00 -17.26 43.06
N TYR A 111 7.24 -16.82 42.89
CA TYR A 111 8.40 -17.36 43.60
C TYR A 111 8.33 -17.24 45.13
N ASP A 112 7.56 -16.30 45.65
CA ASP A 112 7.35 -16.09 47.09
C ASP A 112 6.53 -17.24 47.72
N LYS A 113 5.67 -17.91 46.94
CA LYS A 113 4.86 -19.05 47.36
C LYS A 113 5.67 -20.32 47.62
N ILE A 114 6.88 -20.44 47.07
CA ILE A 114 7.77 -21.60 47.26
C ILE A 114 8.05 -21.88 48.73
N ASN A 115 8.29 -20.83 49.54
CA ASN A 115 8.53 -21.01 50.97
C ASN A 115 7.29 -21.51 51.71
N SER A 116 6.10 -21.09 51.27
CA SER A 116 4.82 -21.53 51.84
C SER A 116 4.52 -22.98 51.46
N ALA A 117 4.74 -23.36 50.21
CA ALA A 117 4.65 -24.75 49.74
C ALA A 117 5.63 -25.65 50.50
N TYR A 118 6.89 -25.21 50.63
CA TYR A 118 7.92 -25.92 51.38
C TYR A 118 7.51 -26.18 52.84
N LYS A 119 6.98 -25.18 53.54
CA LYS A 119 6.51 -25.35 54.92
C LYS A 119 5.41 -26.42 55.01
N LYS A 120 4.43 -26.40 54.11
CA LYS A 120 3.35 -27.38 54.07
C LYS A 120 3.85 -28.80 53.74
N VAL A 121 4.76 -28.93 52.78
CA VAL A 121 5.41 -30.22 52.44
C VAL A 121 6.22 -30.73 53.64
N SER A 122 6.96 -29.86 54.33
CA SER A 122 7.71 -30.22 55.53
C SER A 122 6.81 -30.65 56.69
N GLU A 123 5.65 -30.02 56.87
CA GLU A 123 4.65 -30.41 57.86
C GLU A 123 4.01 -31.76 57.53
N MET A 124 3.69 -31.99 56.26
CA MET A 124 3.16 -33.28 55.79
C MET A 124 4.16 -34.42 56.02
N ASN A 125 5.46 -34.19 55.74
CA ASN A 125 6.53 -35.17 55.97
C ASN A 125 6.74 -35.55 57.45
N LYS A 126 6.34 -34.71 58.42
CA LYS A 126 6.37 -35.08 59.84
C LYS A 126 5.38 -36.20 60.18
N MET A 127 4.34 -36.41 59.35
CA MET A 127 3.35 -37.48 59.53
C MET A 127 3.85 -38.85 59.08
N LYS A 128 5.10 -38.95 58.59
CA LYS A 128 5.73 -40.22 58.22
C LYS A 128 5.82 -41.20 59.40
N CYS A 129 5.87 -40.72 60.64
CA CYS A 129 5.86 -41.58 61.83
C CYS A 129 4.62 -42.49 61.93
N PHE A 130 3.53 -42.18 61.23
CA PHE A 130 2.33 -43.03 61.20
C PHE A 130 2.39 -44.18 60.19
N GLU A 131 3.46 -44.27 59.38
CA GLU A 131 3.67 -45.33 58.37
C GLU A 131 3.59 -46.75 58.97
N GLU A 132 4.14 -46.94 60.18
CA GLU A 132 4.11 -48.23 60.89
C GLU A 132 2.69 -48.69 61.23
N ILE A 133 1.72 -47.78 61.28
CA ILE A 133 0.31 -48.03 61.61
C ILE A 133 -0.55 -48.03 60.35
N PHE A 134 -0.29 -47.12 59.42
CA PHE A 134 -1.02 -46.92 58.17
C PHE A 134 -0.06 -46.81 56.99
N SER A 135 0.18 -47.93 56.32
CA SER A 135 1.04 -48.00 55.11
C SER A 135 0.61 -47.06 53.98
N ASP A 136 -0.68 -46.72 53.92
CA ASP A 136 -1.27 -45.88 52.86
C ASP A 136 -0.77 -44.42 52.89
N ILE A 137 -0.17 -43.98 54.01
CA ILE A 137 0.37 -42.62 54.18
C ILE A 137 1.64 -42.42 53.34
N THR A 138 2.47 -43.45 53.21
CA THR A 138 3.75 -43.38 52.48
C THR A 138 3.54 -43.00 51.03
N GLN A 139 2.56 -43.60 50.35
CA GLN A 139 2.22 -43.29 48.97
C GLN A 139 1.85 -41.81 48.80
N HIS A 140 1.04 -41.24 49.71
CA HIS A 140 0.62 -39.85 49.62
C HIS A 140 1.78 -38.86 49.89
N LEU A 141 2.72 -39.23 50.76
CA LEU A 141 3.94 -38.44 51.01
C LEU A 141 4.88 -38.47 49.82
N GLU A 142 5.13 -39.64 49.24
CA GLU A 142 5.93 -39.80 48.03
C GLU A 142 5.33 -39.00 46.86
N GLU A 143 4.03 -39.11 46.61
CA GLU A 143 3.35 -38.37 45.53
C GLU A 143 3.39 -36.83 45.66
N VAL A 144 3.52 -36.30 46.88
CA VAL A 144 3.66 -34.85 47.13
C VAL A 144 5.11 -34.41 47.05
N ASN A 145 6.03 -35.20 47.61
CA ASN A 145 7.45 -34.94 47.47
C ASN A 145 7.84 -34.99 45.98
N ASP A 146 7.51 -36.05 45.26
CA ASP A 146 7.78 -36.20 43.81
C ASP A 146 7.16 -35.07 42.99
N TRP A 147 5.95 -34.63 43.31
CA TRP A 147 5.33 -33.50 42.62
C TRP A 147 6.12 -32.20 42.85
N PHE A 148 6.48 -31.91 44.10
CA PHE A 148 7.23 -30.73 44.45
C PHE A 148 8.63 -30.76 43.81
N GLU A 149 9.27 -31.94 43.80
CA GLU A 149 10.56 -32.18 43.15
C GLU A 149 10.50 -31.95 41.65
N ASN A 150 9.57 -32.63 40.98
CA ASN A 150 9.44 -32.57 39.53
C ASN A 150 9.06 -31.17 39.06
N THR A 151 8.17 -30.48 39.79
CA THR A 151 7.76 -29.10 39.43
C THR A 151 8.94 -28.13 39.49
N ILE A 152 9.70 -28.16 40.59
CA ILE A 152 10.90 -27.31 40.72
C ILE A 152 11.96 -27.71 39.69
N SER A 153 12.17 -29.01 39.49
CA SER A 153 13.16 -29.53 38.53
C SER A 153 12.86 -29.12 37.09
N VAL A 154 11.61 -29.18 36.64
CA VAL A 154 11.16 -28.75 35.30
C VAL A 154 11.40 -27.25 35.10
N ILE A 155 11.17 -26.44 36.13
CA ILE A 155 11.44 -25.00 36.03
C ILE A 155 12.94 -24.75 36.02
N CYS A 156 13.71 -25.46 36.85
CA CYS A 156 15.16 -25.41 36.86
C CYS A 156 15.80 -25.82 35.52
N THR A 157 15.30 -26.85 34.85
CA THR A 157 15.78 -27.23 33.50
C THR A 157 15.42 -26.16 32.47
N THR A 158 14.21 -25.62 32.53
CA THR A 158 13.77 -24.51 31.65
C THR A 158 14.63 -23.25 31.83
N ILE A 159 14.99 -22.92 33.07
CA ILE A 159 15.91 -21.83 33.41
C ILE A 159 17.29 -22.12 32.79
N LYS A 160 17.85 -23.31 33.05
CA LYS A 160 19.16 -23.71 32.54
C LYS A 160 19.23 -23.64 31.01
N ASP A 161 18.16 -24.03 30.32
CA ASP A 161 18.07 -23.95 28.87
C ASP A 161 17.94 -22.52 28.34
N SER A 162 17.19 -21.67 29.05
CA SER A 162 16.98 -20.25 28.69
C SER A 162 18.23 -19.41 28.87
N PHE A 163 19.03 -19.70 29.89
CA PHE A 163 20.24 -18.95 30.25
C PHE A 163 21.51 -19.78 30.01
N SER A 164 21.58 -20.46 28.86
CA SER A 164 22.76 -21.22 28.45
C SER A 164 23.80 -20.30 27.79
N ILE A 165 24.98 -20.22 28.40
CA ILE A 165 26.12 -19.44 27.89
C ILE A 165 26.55 -19.95 26.51
N GLU A 166 26.51 -21.26 26.28
CA GLU A 166 26.89 -21.89 25.01
C GLU A 166 25.93 -21.47 23.88
N LYS A 167 24.61 -21.52 24.13
CA LYS A 167 23.60 -21.05 23.16
C LYS A 167 23.75 -19.55 22.90
N TRP A 168 23.98 -18.75 23.93
CA TRP A 168 24.15 -17.30 23.80
C TRP A 168 25.38 -16.91 23.00
N LYS A 169 26.50 -17.62 23.15
CA LYS A 169 27.73 -17.39 22.36
C LYS A 169 27.52 -17.65 20.86
N GLN A 170 26.55 -18.48 20.48
CA GLN A 170 26.22 -18.82 19.09
C GLN A 170 25.16 -17.91 18.46
N GLN A 171 24.50 -17.06 19.24
CA GLN A 171 23.48 -16.14 18.72
C GLN A 171 24.09 -14.95 17.98
N GLU A 172 23.55 -14.63 16.80
CA GLU A 172 23.89 -13.41 16.07
C GLU A 172 23.48 -12.14 16.85
N TYR A 173 22.35 -12.20 17.56
CA TYR A 173 21.80 -11.09 18.34
C TYR A 173 21.83 -11.41 19.83
N LYS A 174 22.88 -10.92 20.49
CA LYS A 174 23.06 -11.05 21.94
C LYS A 174 22.19 -10.04 22.68
N SER A 175 21.06 -10.52 23.19
CA SER A 175 20.12 -9.76 24.02
C SER A 175 19.71 -10.58 25.24
N LEU A 176 19.52 -9.91 26.36
CA LEU A 176 19.10 -10.51 27.63
C LEU A 176 17.79 -9.86 28.08
N ASP A 177 16.79 -10.68 28.39
CA ASP A 177 15.60 -10.20 29.10
C ASP A 177 15.91 -10.06 30.59
N PHE A 178 16.20 -8.83 31.00
CA PHE A 178 16.58 -8.51 32.36
C PHE A 178 15.46 -8.72 33.38
N ASN A 179 14.20 -8.50 32.99
CA ASN A 179 13.06 -8.74 33.87
C ASN A 179 12.90 -10.24 34.14
N LYS A 180 13.05 -11.07 33.11
CA LYS A 180 13.04 -12.53 33.25
C LYS A 180 14.22 -13.01 34.10
N ALA A 181 15.40 -12.43 33.93
CA ALA A 181 16.58 -12.76 34.74
C ALA A 181 16.40 -12.38 36.22
N GLU A 182 15.83 -11.19 36.51
CA GLU A 182 15.54 -10.72 37.88
C GLU A 182 14.57 -11.68 38.59
N LYS A 183 13.45 -12.04 37.95
CA LYS A 183 12.47 -13.00 38.49
C LYS A 183 13.09 -14.37 38.72
N THR A 184 13.93 -14.83 37.80
CA THR A 184 14.64 -16.11 37.91
C THR A 184 15.61 -16.13 39.10
N LEU A 185 16.34 -15.04 39.34
CA LEU A 185 17.23 -14.91 40.49
C LEU A 185 16.43 -14.97 41.80
N HIS A 186 15.29 -14.27 41.89
CA HIS A 186 14.40 -14.34 43.05
C HIS A 186 13.82 -15.74 43.28
N TYR A 187 13.44 -16.44 42.20
CA TYR A 187 12.99 -17.83 42.23
C TYR A 187 14.05 -18.77 42.79
N LEU A 188 15.29 -18.69 42.28
CA LEU A 188 16.39 -19.53 42.76
C LEU A 188 16.80 -19.18 44.20
N ASP A 189 16.74 -17.91 44.60
CA ASP A 189 16.97 -17.48 45.99
C ASP A 189 15.88 -18.03 46.94
N ALA A 190 14.63 -18.12 46.50
CA ALA A 190 13.55 -18.76 47.26
C ALA A 190 13.75 -20.28 47.38
N CYS A 191 14.12 -20.96 46.29
CA CYS A 191 14.49 -22.38 46.32
C CYS A 191 15.68 -22.66 47.25
N LYS A 192 16.69 -21.79 47.25
CA LYS A 192 17.87 -21.89 48.14
C LYS A 192 17.47 -21.81 49.62
N LYS A 193 16.48 -20.98 49.96
CA LYS A 193 15.96 -20.85 51.33
C LYS A 193 15.17 -22.10 51.78
N ALA A 194 14.55 -22.82 50.86
CA ALA A 194 13.73 -24.01 51.13
C ALA A 194 14.51 -25.28 51.54
N LYS A 195 15.86 -25.27 51.53
CA LYS A 195 16.81 -26.24 52.16
C LYS A 195 16.66 -27.76 51.92
N PHE A 196 15.57 -28.31 51.37
CA PHE A 196 15.37 -29.75 51.21
C PHE A 196 15.52 -30.16 49.73
N LEU A 197 16.28 -31.23 49.49
CA LEU A 197 16.47 -32.03 48.25
C LEU A 197 17.09 -31.37 47.00
N PHE A 198 16.95 -30.06 46.73
CA PHE A 198 17.43 -29.44 45.47
C PHE A 198 18.71 -28.61 45.57
N LYS A 199 19.37 -28.63 46.74
CA LYS A 199 20.45 -27.70 47.07
C LYS A 199 21.56 -27.68 46.03
N ASN A 200 21.93 -28.83 45.46
CA ASN A 200 23.05 -28.89 44.52
C ASN A 200 22.67 -28.42 43.11
N ASN A 201 21.48 -28.78 42.60
CA ASN A 201 21.05 -28.40 41.25
C ASN A 201 20.66 -26.92 41.15
N CYS A 202 19.87 -26.41 42.11
CA CYS A 202 19.48 -25.00 42.13
C CYS A 202 20.69 -24.08 42.35
N MET A 203 21.65 -24.47 43.18
CA MET A 203 22.88 -23.70 43.38
C MET A 203 23.76 -23.70 42.14
N PHE A 204 23.88 -24.84 41.43
CA PHE A 204 24.60 -24.90 40.15
C PHE A 204 23.96 -23.96 39.11
N ILE A 205 22.64 -24.02 38.96
CA ILE A 205 21.91 -23.17 38.00
C ILE A 205 21.99 -21.70 38.39
N LEU A 206 21.91 -21.37 39.68
CA LEU A 206 22.12 -20.02 40.17
C LEU A 206 23.51 -19.52 39.79
N SER A 207 24.57 -20.29 40.08
CA SER A 207 25.93 -19.93 39.68
C SER A 207 26.07 -19.76 38.16
N SER A 208 25.46 -20.63 37.35
CA SER A 208 25.46 -20.51 35.89
C SER A 208 24.73 -19.26 35.39
N LEU A 209 23.60 -18.88 36.03
CA LEU A 209 22.87 -17.66 35.70
C LEU A 209 23.67 -16.41 36.11
N GLU A 210 24.29 -16.43 37.29
CA GLU A 210 25.17 -15.35 37.75
C GLU A 210 26.36 -15.15 36.79
N GLU A 211 26.96 -16.24 36.30
CA GLU A 211 28.02 -16.22 35.29
C GLU A 211 27.50 -15.70 33.94
N TYR A 212 26.33 -16.15 33.48
CA TYR A 212 25.68 -15.68 32.25
C TYR A 212 25.45 -14.16 32.28
N ILE A 213 24.90 -13.64 33.38
CA ILE A 213 24.64 -12.20 33.54
C ILE A 213 25.96 -11.42 33.55
N ARG A 214 27.01 -11.95 34.15
CA ARG A 214 28.34 -11.33 34.17
C ARG A 214 28.94 -11.28 32.75
N ASP A 215 28.89 -12.39 32.02
CA ASP A 215 29.34 -12.46 30.62
C ASP A 215 28.58 -11.48 29.73
N HIS A 216 27.26 -11.35 29.89
CA HIS A 216 26.46 -10.37 29.15
C HIS A 216 26.79 -8.93 29.55
N SER A 217 26.95 -8.65 30.84
CA SER A 217 27.40 -7.34 31.35
C SER A 217 28.76 -6.96 30.75
N ASP A 218 29.72 -7.88 30.74
CA ASP A 218 31.05 -7.65 30.18
C ASP A 218 30.97 -7.46 28.66
N PHE A 219 30.12 -8.21 27.95
CA PHE A 219 29.85 -7.98 26.53
C PHE A 219 29.27 -6.60 26.25
N VAL A 220 28.25 -6.17 27.01
CA VAL A 220 27.64 -4.84 26.88
C VAL A 220 28.69 -3.76 27.14
N GLN A 221 29.49 -3.90 28.20
CA GLN A 221 30.56 -2.96 28.51
C GLN A 221 31.61 -2.92 27.39
N ASN A 222 32.07 -4.07 26.90
CA ASN A 222 33.04 -4.14 25.81
C ASN A 222 32.49 -3.57 24.50
N GLN A 223 31.22 -3.77 24.20
CA GLN A 223 30.57 -3.19 23.03
C GLN A 223 30.48 -1.66 23.18
N MET A 224 30.07 -1.15 24.35
CA MET A 224 30.07 0.28 24.61
C MET A 224 31.48 0.87 24.47
N GLU A 225 32.50 0.22 25.05
CA GLU A 225 33.89 0.65 24.93
C GLU A 225 34.36 0.64 23.47
N SER A 226 34.11 -0.44 22.73
CA SER A 226 34.46 -0.54 21.31
C SER A 226 33.77 0.53 20.46
N CYS A 227 32.45 0.69 20.59
CA CYS A 227 31.70 1.72 19.85
C CYS A 227 32.24 3.12 20.15
N PHE A 228 32.57 3.38 21.42
CA PHE A 228 33.12 4.66 21.83
C PHE A 228 34.54 4.91 21.33
N GLU A 229 35.41 3.90 21.32
CA GLU A 229 36.74 4.01 20.73
C GLU A 229 36.66 4.20 19.21
N ASN A 230 35.72 3.51 18.52
CA ASN A 230 35.44 3.72 17.10
C ASN A 230 34.99 5.17 16.82
N ILE A 231 34.11 5.71 17.67
CA ILE A 231 33.70 7.12 17.62
C ILE A 231 34.90 8.05 17.82
N LYS A 232 35.78 7.78 18.80
CA LYS A 232 36.97 8.59 19.08
C LYS A 232 38.01 8.57 17.95
N GLN A 233 38.19 7.43 17.30
CA GLN A 233 39.18 7.22 16.26
C GLN A 233 38.71 7.68 14.87
N PHE A 234 37.44 8.09 14.74
CA PHE A 234 36.86 8.43 13.44
C PHE A 234 37.42 9.74 12.89
N GLN A 235 37.93 9.71 11.64
CA GLN A 235 38.58 10.85 10.99
C GLN A 235 38.04 11.19 9.57
N ASN A 236 37.13 10.38 9.00
CA ASN A 236 36.65 10.53 7.60
C ASN A 236 35.12 10.72 7.49
N THR A 237 34.56 10.92 6.29
CA THR A 237 33.19 11.42 6.04
C THR A 237 32.05 10.39 6.00
N ASN A 238 32.24 9.12 6.42
CA ASN A 238 31.13 8.15 6.40
C ASN A 238 30.17 8.34 7.60
N GLU A 239 29.32 9.36 7.52
CA GLU A 239 28.31 9.74 8.53
C GLU A 239 27.49 8.54 9.04
N LYS A 240 27.24 7.57 8.15
CA LYS A 240 26.46 6.36 8.46
C LYS A 240 27.14 5.48 9.50
N GLU A 241 28.46 5.31 9.44
CA GLU A 241 29.22 4.46 10.37
C GLU A 241 29.24 5.07 11.78
N ILE A 242 29.55 6.36 11.94
CA ILE A 242 29.44 7.00 13.28
C ILE A 242 28.00 6.97 13.78
N SER A 243 27.02 7.24 12.92
CA SER A 243 25.61 7.22 13.33
C SER A 243 25.19 5.84 13.84
N ASP A 244 25.64 4.77 13.19
CA ASP A 244 25.38 3.41 13.64
C ASP A 244 26.10 3.08 14.96
N GLU A 245 27.38 3.43 15.10
CA GLU A 245 28.15 3.23 16.35
C GLU A 245 27.57 4.04 17.53
N THR A 246 27.15 5.29 17.27
CA THR A 246 26.51 6.16 18.26
C THR A 246 25.14 5.61 18.66
N ARG A 247 24.38 5.06 17.71
CA ARG A 247 23.10 4.40 17.98
C ARG A 247 23.29 3.16 18.85
N ILE A 248 24.27 2.32 18.53
CA ILE A 248 24.58 1.12 19.33
C ILE A 248 24.98 1.54 20.76
N LEU A 249 25.89 2.51 20.90
CA LEU A 249 26.31 3.03 22.21
C LEU A 249 25.14 3.60 23.02
N SER A 250 24.28 4.41 22.39
CA SER A 250 23.08 4.96 23.02
C SER A 250 22.13 3.87 23.51
N ASN A 251 21.89 2.84 22.69
CA ASN A 251 21.00 1.73 23.04
C ASN A 251 21.56 0.95 24.24
N ARG A 252 22.88 0.68 24.27
CA ARG A 252 23.52 -0.01 25.40
C ARG A 252 23.56 0.84 26.67
N LEU A 253 23.76 2.15 26.57
CA LEU A 253 23.63 3.06 27.72
C LEU A 253 22.19 3.07 28.27
N HIS A 254 21.19 3.01 27.39
CA HIS A 254 19.79 2.90 27.81
C HIS A 254 19.49 1.57 28.49
N GLU A 255 19.97 0.45 27.92
CA GLU A 255 19.90 -0.88 28.52
C GLU A 255 20.48 -0.89 29.94
N VAL A 256 21.69 -0.36 30.13
CA VAL A 256 22.31 -0.27 31.47
C VAL A 256 21.51 0.63 32.42
N SER A 257 20.94 1.73 31.92
CA SER A 257 20.08 2.63 32.71
C SER A 257 18.79 1.96 33.16
N GLU A 258 18.16 1.18 32.29
CA GLU A 258 16.93 0.46 32.57
C GLU A 258 17.20 -0.64 33.61
N VAL A 259 18.28 -1.41 33.46
CA VAL A 259 18.67 -2.46 34.41
C VAL A 259 18.97 -1.89 35.79
N LYS A 260 19.70 -0.78 35.87
CA LYS A 260 20.00 -0.11 37.15
C LYS A 260 18.72 0.35 37.88
N THR A 261 17.69 0.74 37.14
CA THR A 261 16.44 1.28 37.68
C THR A 261 15.44 0.20 38.06
N ASN A 262 15.29 -0.83 37.20
CA ASN A 262 14.20 -1.81 37.27
C ASN A 262 14.64 -3.20 37.75
N CYS A 263 15.92 -3.57 37.64
CA CYS A 263 16.43 -4.93 37.89
C CYS A 263 17.64 -4.91 38.85
N SER A 264 17.35 -4.62 40.12
CA SER A 264 18.38 -4.38 41.14
C SER A 264 19.29 -5.59 41.41
N ARG A 265 18.74 -6.82 41.38
CA ARG A 265 19.49 -8.05 41.62
C ARG A 265 20.37 -8.37 40.42
N VAL A 266 19.89 -8.19 39.19
CA VAL A 266 20.69 -8.35 37.98
C VAL A 266 21.81 -7.32 37.93
N PHE A 267 21.54 -6.04 38.22
CA PHE A 267 22.56 -4.99 38.29
C PHE A 267 23.64 -5.29 39.34
N SER A 268 23.33 -6.07 40.39
CA SER A 268 24.30 -6.50 41.40
C SER A 268 25.44 -7.36 40.83
N PHE A 269 25.28 -7.94 39.64
CA PHE A 269 26.31 -8.73 38.96
C PHE A 269 27.14 -7.96 37.93
N PHE A 270 26.79 -6.69 37.67
CA PHE A 270 27.60 -5.83 36.80
C PHE A 270 28.95 -5.51 37.47
N SER A 271 30.03 -5.65 36.71
CA SER A 271 31.42 -5.47 37.18
C SER A 271 31.69 -4.06 37.73
N LYS A 272 30.98 -3.03 37.24
CA LYS A 272 31.06 -1.64 37.70
C LYS A 272 29.70 -1.13 38.17
N LYS A 273 29.59 -0.73 39.44
CA LYS A 273 28.33 -0.23 40.04
C LYS A 273 28.02 1.22 39.68
N ASP A 274 29.06 1.95 39.35
CA ASP A 274 29.08 3.34 38.90
C ASP A 274 29.22 3.45 37.37
N ILE A 275 28.86 2.40 36.62
CA ILE A 275 29.05 2.34 35.17
C ILE A 275 28.43 3.54 34.43
N LEU A 276 27.23 3.98 34.81
CA LEU A 276 26.57 5.13 34.17
C LEU A 276 27.26 6.44 34.55
N GLU A 277 27.71 6.58 35.79
CA GLU A 277 28.48 7.73 36.25
C GLU A 277 29.85 7.79 35.55
N HIS A 278 30.51 6.65 35.38
CA HIS A 278 31.75 6.52 34.63
C HIS A 278 31.56 6.88 33.16
N TRP A 279 30.50 6.39 32.51
CA TRP A 279 30.18 6.76 31.14
C TRP A 279 29.77 8.22 31.00
N GLN A 280 29.03 8.77 31.97
CA GLN A 280 28.73 10.19 32.02
C GLN A 280 30.03 11.01 32.07
N GLN A 281 31.00 10.61 32.89
CA GLN A 281 32.33 11.24 32.94
C GLN A 281 33.09 11.04 31.62
N LYS A 282 33.10 9.84 31.05
CA LYS A 282 33.82 9.51 29.80
C LYS A 282 33.28 10.31 28.60
N LEU A 283 31.96 10.42 28.50
CA LEU A 283 31.26 11.27 27.51
C LEU A 283 31.56 12.74 27.77
N SER A 284 31.47 13.20 29.03
CA SER A 284 31.78 14.60 29.38
C SER A 284 33.23 14.98 29.05
N SER A 285 34.20 14.11 29.35
CA SER A 285 35.61 14.32 29.01
C SER A 285 35.81 14.38 27.51
N HIS A 286 35.22 13.47 26.74
CA HIS A 286 35.32 13.51 25.28
C HIS A 286 34.63 14.73 24.68
N ARG A 287 33.50 15.15 25.25
CA ARG A 287 32.81 16.39 24.89
C ARG A 287 33.72 17.60 25.15
N THR A 288 34.44 17.65 26.27
CA THR A 288 35.44 18.70 26.54
C THR A 288 36.63 18.63 25.58
N GLU A 289 37.17 17.43 25.30
CA GLU A 289 38.23 17.23 24.30
C GLU A 289 37.81 17.75 22.92
N LEU A 290 36.57 17.46 22.49
CA LEU A 290 36.00 17.96 21.24
C LEU A 290 35.80 19.48 21.30
N ALA A 291 35.31 20.03 22.42
CA ALA A 291 35.17 21.48 22.60
C ALA A 291 36.50 22.20 22.48
N GLU A 292 37.57 21.67 23.08
CA GLU A 292 38.94 22.21 23.00
C GLU A 292 39.52 22.05 21.60
N LYS A 293 39.32 20.89 20.96
CA LYS A 293 39.74 20.65 19.58
C LYS A 293 39.08 21.64 18.64
N MET A 294 37.77 21.85 18.77
CA MET A 294 37.03 22.85 18.00
C MET A 294 37.51 24.29 18.30
N GLU A 295 37.81 24.62 19.56
CA GLU A 295 38.37 25.92 19.92
C GLU A 295 39.76 26.13 19.29
N LYS A 296 40.62 25.10 19.27
CA LYS A 296 41.93 25.14 18.60
C LYS A 296 41.78 25.28 17.08
N LEU A 297 40.88 24.52 16.46
CA LEU A 297 40.59 24.62 15.02
C LEU A 297 40.05 26.00 14.66
N ARG A 298 39.21 26.59 15.51
CA ARG A 298 38.73 27.96 15.39
C ARG A 298 39.89 28.97 15.42
N HIS A 299 40.77 28.89 16.41
CA HIS A 299 41.92 29.80 16.53
C HIS A 299 42.91 29.61 15.37
N ALA A 300 43.12 28.38 14.91
CA ALA A 300 43.98 28.05 13.79
C ALA A 300 43.35 28.38 12.41
N GLY A 301 42.07 28.77 12.37
CA GLY A 301 41.37 29.11 11.13
C GLY A 301 41.10 27.91 10.21
N GLN A 302 41.13 26.69 10.71
CA GLN A 302 40.93 25.46 9.92
C GLN A 302 39.44 25.14 9.77
N VAL A 303 38.75 25.90 8.91
CA VAL A 303 37.28 25.88 8.74
C VAL A 303 36.74 24.52 8.32
N VAL A 304 37.40 23.84 7.36
CA VAL A 304 36.96 22.52 6.87
C VAL A 304 37.06 21.45 7.97
N ALA A 305 38.15 21.47 8.74
CA ALA A 305 38.32 20.56 9.86
C ALA A 305 37.28 20.85 10.96
N LEU A 306 36.99 22.13 11.25
CA LEU A 306 35.96 22.52 12.21
C LEU A 306 34.55 22.05 11.77
N LYS A 307 34.25 22.10 10.47
CA LYS A 307 32.98 21.60 9.89
C LYS A 307 32.83 20.08 10.04
N ASN A 308 33.88 19.31 9.79
CA ASN A 308 33.85 17.85 9.97
C ASN A 308 33.61 17.48 11.43
N GLU A 309 34.28 18.15 12.37
CA GLU A 309 34.03 17.93 13.80
C GLU A 309 32.59 18.32 14.20
N LEU A 310 32.00 19.36 13.58
CA LEU A 310 30.61 19.76 13.85
C LEU A 310 29.59 18.69 13.42
N LEU A 311 29.84 17.98 12.32
CA LEU A 311 29.02 16.83 11.90
C LEU A 311 29.09 15.69 12.93
N ILE A 312 30.29 15.39 13.43
CA ILE A 312 30.50 14.38 14.46
C ILE A 312 29.73 14.76 15.73
N VAL A 313 29.89 16.00 16.21
CA VAL A 313 29.16 16.50 17.41
C VAL A 313 27.65 16.47 17.21
N LYS A 314 27.15 16.75 15.99
CA LYS A 314 25.73 16.66 15.67
C LYS A 314 25.20 15.23 15.79
N ILE A 315 25.94 14.22 15.36
CA ILE A 315 25.53 12.82 15.50
C ILE A 315 25.56 12.38 16.97
N LEU A 316 26.58 12.85 17.71
CA LEU A 316 26.76 12.55 19.13
C LEU A 316 25.72 13.18 20.04
N ASN A 317 24.90 14.12 19.56
CA ASN A 317 23.79 14.70 20.32
C ASN A 317 22.77 13.64 20.80
N ARG A 318 22.72 12.46 20.17
CA ARG A 318 21.89 11.32 20.63
C ARG A 318 22.27 10.85 22.03
N LEU A 319 23.52 11.11 22.45
CA LEU A 319 24.03 10.78 23.77
C LEU A 319 23.74 11.86 24.82
N ASP A 320 23.14 12.99 24.43
CA ASP A 320 22.86 14.13 25.34
C ASP A 320 21.94 13.76 26.51
N PHE A 321 21.09 12.75 26.35
CA PHE A 321 20.24 12.24 27.43
C PHE A 321 21.06 11.75 28.64
N PHE A 322 22.29 11.26 28.40
CA PHE A 322 23.17 10.74 29.44
C PHE A 322 24.10 11.80 30.04
N LEU A 323 23.99 13.06 29.60
CA LEU A 323 24.74 14.22 30.11
C LEU A 323 23.83 15.14 30.92
N LYS A 324 24.24 15.48 32.15
CA LYS A 324 23.40 16.30 33.07
C LYS A 324 23.47 17.80 32.82
N ASN A 325 24.66 18.31 32.47
CA ASN A 325 24.91 19.76 32.40
C ASN A 325 25.15 20.19 30.96
N GLU A 326 26.37 19.98 30.50
CA GLU A 326 26.82 20.47 29.22
C GLU A 326 26.70 19.39 28.16
N LYS A 327 25.95 19.68 27.11
CA LYS A 327 25.57 18.74 26.06
C LYS A 327 26.45 18.90 24.82
N TYR A 328 26.44 17.90 23.94
CA TYR A 328 27.06 18.01 22.62
C TYR A 328 26.35 19.06 21.77
N ILE A 329 25.02 19.21 21.90
CA ILE A 329 24.27 20.27 21.20
C ILE A 329 24.75 21.70 21.56
N ASP A 330 25.26 21.91 22.78
CA ASP A 330 25.77 23.23 23.20
C ASP A 330 27.06 23.59 22.47
N ILE A 331 27.95 22.61 22.30
CA ILE A 331 29.17 22.74 21.49
C ILE A 331 28.80 23.01 20.04
N TYR A 332 27.88 22.21 19.50
CA TYR A 332 27.41 22.36 18.13
C TYR A 332 26.92 23.79 17.89
N THR A 333 26.00 24.28 18.73
CA THR A 333 25.42 25.62 18.61
C THR A 333 26.47 26.73 18.75
N LYS A 334 27.38 26.62 19.72
CA LYS A 334 28.46 27.60 19.93
C LYS A 334 29.36 27.71 18.70
N TYR A 335 29.93 26.61 18.22
CA TYR A 335 30.90 26.68 17.12
C TYR A 335 30.25 26.84 15.76
N GLN A 336 28.99 26.40 15.60
CA GLN A 336 28.17 26.74 14.43
C GLN A 336 27.96 28.27 14.34
N SER A 337 27.59 28.92 15.45
CA SER A 337 27.43 30.40 15.46
C SER A 337 28.76 31.14 15.18
N VAL A 338 29.88 30.61 15.64
CA VAL A 338 31.22 31.15 15.34
C VAL A 338 31.59 30.99 13.87
N LEU A 339 31.29 29.83 13.27
CA LEU A 339 31.50 29.57 11.85
C LEU A 339 30.71 30.57 11.00
N PHE A 340 29.42 30.77 11.33
CA PHE A 340 28.57 31.75 10.65
C PHE A 340 29.03 33.20 10.85
N SER A 341 29.40 33.63 12.08
CA SER A 341 29.85 35.01 12.33
C SER A 341 31.13 35.40 11.58
N LYS A 342 32.03 34.45 11.30
CA LYS A 342 33.26 34.70 10.53
C LYS A 342 32.98 34.82 9.03
N ILE A 343 32.00 34.05 8.54
CA ILE A 343 31.52 34.11 7.16
C ILE A 343 30.74 35.42 6.93
N ASP A 344 29.91 35.85 7.89
CA ASP A 344 29.18 37.13 7.86
C ASP A 344 30.13 38.34 7.77
N ASN A 345 31.21 38.35 8.54
CA ASN A 345 32.15 39.48 8.56
C ASN A 345 32.96 39.61 7.26
N VAL A 346 33.30 38.48 6.62
CA VAL A 346 33.93 38.48 5.28
C VAL A 346 32.92 38.96 4.21
N SER A 347 31.65 38.55 4.30
CA SER A 347 30.59 39.02 3.39
C SER A 347 30.33 40.53 3.50
N LYS A 348 30.42 41.11 4.70
CA LYS A 348 30.32 42.57 4.89
C LYS A 348 31.49 43.33 4.24
N ASN A 349 32.72 42.84 4.39
CA ASN A 349 33.90 43.45 3.77
C ASN A 349 33.86 43.41 2.23
N VAL A 350 33.27 42.35 1.66
CA VAL A 350 33.00 42.26 0.21
C VAL A 350 32.07 43.38 -0.22
N SER A 351 30.96 43.58 0.50
CA SER A 351 29.96 44.62 0.19
C SER A 351 30.55 46.04 0.18
N GLU A 352 31.35 46.42 1.19
CA GLU A 352 31.99 47.75 1.25
C GLU A 352 33.03 47.98 0.13
N SER A 353 33.71 46.91 -0.32
CA SER A 353 34.71 47.01 -1.38
C SER A 353 34.07 47.12 -2.77
N ILE A 354 32.86 46.59 -2.95
CA ILE A 354 32.04 46.75 -4.17
C ILE A 354 31.66 48.22 -4.36
N GLU A 355 31.15 48.89 -3.31
CA GLU A 355 30.75 50.31 -3.38
C GLU A 355 31.91 51.24 -3.78
N LYS A 356 33.14 50.92 -3.34
CA LYS A 356 34.35 51.71 -3.64
C LYS A 356 35.03 51.34 -4.95
N HIS A 357 34.45 50.44 -5.75
CA HIS A 357 34.99 49.95 -7.03
C HIS A 357 36.41 49.36 -6.92
N GLN A 358 36.75 48.77 -5.76
CA GLN A 358 38.06 48.14 -5.46
C GLN A 358 38.02 46.64 -5.77
N TYR A 359 37.85 46.31 -7.05
CA TYR A 359 37.55 44.95 -7.50
C TYR A 359 38.66 43.92 -7.22
N ASP A 360 39.93 44.32 -7.13
CA ASP A 360 41.04 43.45 -6.73
C ASP A 360 40.91 42.93 -5.28
N ARG A 361 40.32 43.74 -4.40
CA ARG A 361 40.06 43.39 -2.99
C ARG A 361 38.83 42.50 -2.85
N VAL A 362 37.78 42.80 -3.63
CA VAL A 362 36.57 41.96 -3.73
C VAL A 362 36.91 40.53 -4.13
N ALA A 363 37.75 40.36 -5.17
CA ALA A 363 38.17 39.05 -5.65
C ALA A 363 38.88 38.20 -4.59
N ARG A 364 39.76 38.82 -3.78
CA ARG A 364 40.47 38.12 -2.71
C ARG A 364 39.52 37.63 -1.62
N GLU A 365 38.60 38.47 -1.15
CA GLU A 365 37.67 38.10 -0.08
C GLU A 365 36.60 37.10 -0.54
N MET A 366 36.14 37.17 -1.79
CA MET A 366 35.22 36.16 -2.35
C MET A 366 35.91 34.79 -2.55
N THR A 367 37.22 34.76 -2.81
CA THR A 367 38.01 33.51 -2.81
C THR A 367 38.06 32.88 -1.41
N ASN A 368 38.15 33.70 -0.36
CA ASN A 368 38.12 33.25 1.03
C ASN A 368 36.75 32.65 1.41
N LEU A 369 35.64 33.21 0.92
CA LEU A 369 34.31 32.62 1.11
C LEU A 369 34.17 31.27 0.39
N LYS A 370 34.68 31.16 -0.84
CA LYS A 370 34.65 29.93 -1.65
C LYS A 370 35.42 28.76 -1.02
N SER A 371 36.46 29.04 -0.24
CA SER A 371 37.25 28.02 0.46
C SER A 371 36.66 27.57 1.81
N SER A 372 35.52 28.13 2.23
CA SER A 372 34.90 27.85 3.54
C SER A 372 33.83 26.74 3.53
N GLY A 373 33.55 26.09 2.39
CA GLY A 373 32.57 24.97 2.26
C GLY A 373 31.10 25.41 2.20
N ASP A 374 30.13 24.48 2.32
CA ASP A 374 28.69 24.73 2.08
C ASP A 374 28.10 25.95 2.81
N ASP A 375 28.53 26.24 4.05
CA ASP A 375 28.03 27.41 4.80
C ASP A 375 28.55 28.74 4.23
N GLY A 376 29.75 28.73 3.62
CA GLY A 376 30.31 29.87 2.88
C GLY A 376 29.71 30.04 1.50
N GLU A 377 29.07 29.00 0.95
CA GLU A 377 28.46 29.02 -0.38
C GLU A 377 27.23 29.91 -0.42
N HIS A 378 26.39 29.90 0.62
CA HIS A 378 25.25 30.81 0.72
C HIS A 378 25.67 32.29 0.76
N HIS A 379 26.70 32.63 1.54
CA HIS A 379 27.20 34.00 1.62
C HIS A 379 28.04 34.41 0.42
N LEU A 380 28.76 33.46 -0.20
CA LEU A 380 29.38 33.66 -1.49
C LEU A 380 28.32 34.01 -2.51
N GLU A 381 27.21 33.28 -2.55
CA GLU A 381 26.11 33.52 -3.49
C GLU A 381 25.42 34.86 -3.24
N GLN A 382 25.17 35.23 -1.98
CA GLN A 382 24.69 36.57 -1.64
C GLN A 382 25.67 37.67 -2.04
N SER A 383 26.98 37.43 -1.86
CA SER A 383 28.03 38.38 -2.24
C SER A 383 28.19 38.47 -3.77
N LYS A 384 27.99 37.37 -4.50
CA LYS A 384 27.88 37.37 -5.97
C LYS A 384 26.66 38.18 -6.38
N GLN A 385 25.50 37.96 -5.76
CA GLN A 385 24.31 38.74 -6.05
C GLN A 385 24.50 40.24 -5.78
N ALA A 386 25.18 40.62 -4.69
CA ALA A 386 25.48 42.02 -4.39
C ALA A 386 26.48 42.62 -5.38
N LEU A 387 27.51 41.84 -5.78
CA LEU A 387 28.47 42.24 -6.79
C LEU A 387 27.82 42.39 -8.16
N ASN A 388 26.99 41.42 -8.57
CA ASN A 388 26.21 41.46 -9.81
C ASN A 388 25.29 42.68 -9.79
N ARG A 389 24.48 42.90 -8.75
CA ARG A 389 23.62 44.09 -8.64
C ARG A 389 24.40 45.42 -8.67
N GLY A 390 25.52 45.49 -7.95
CA GLY A 390 26.34 46.71 -7.89
C GLY A 390 26.97 47.02 -9.26
N LEU A 391 27.45 45.99 -9.95
CA LEU A 391 27.94 46.11 -11.31
C LEU A 391 26.82 46.38 -12.30
N ASP A 392 25.64 45.79 -12.14
CA ASP A 392 24.47 46.03 -12.99
C ASP A 392 24.07 47.49 -12.93
N ILE A 393 23.98 48.08 -11.73
CA ILE A 393 23.68 49.52 -11.57
C ILE A 393 24.76 50.37 -12.26
N PHE A 394 26.04 50.04 -12.09
CA PHE A 394 27.14 50.80 -12.67
C PHE A 394 27.24 50.64 -14.19
N ILE A 395 26.96 49.44 -14.70
CA ILE A 395 26.79 49.10 -16.11
C ILE A 395 25.64 49.95 -16.67
N GLU A 396 24.47 49.93 -16.03
CA GLU A 396 23.29 50.66 -16.50
C GLU A 396 23.51 52.18 -16.48
N ASP A 397 24.21 52.75 -15.49
CA ASP A 397 24.57 54.18 -15.51
C ASP A 397 25.52 54.52 -16.67
N THR A 398 26.51 53.67 -16.92
CA THR A 398 27.45 53.86 -18.05
C THR A 398 26.74 53.71 -19.40
N LYS A 399 25.82 52.74 -19.52
CA LYS A 399 24.93 52.61 -20.69
C LYS A 399 24.05 53.84 -20.84
N HIS A 400 23.48 54.35 -19.75
CA HIS A 400 22.61 55.52 -19.77
C HIS A 400 23.33 56.77 -20.28
N GLN A 401 24.57 56.98 -19.85
CA GLN A 401 25.39 58.08 -20.36
C GLN A 401 25.69 57.93 -21.86
N ALA A 402 25.92 56.70 -22.34
CA ALA A 402 26.06 56.42 -23.78
C ALA A 402 24.75 56.62 -24.56
N ILE A 403 23.61 56.26 -23.96
CA ILE A 403 22.27 56.43 -24.55
C ILE A 403 21.91 57.91 -24.71
N MET A 404 22.26 58.73 -23.70
CA MET A 404 22.00 60.18 -23.66
C MET A 404 22.85 61.00 -24.63
N LEU A 405 23.79 60.37 -25.35
CA LEU A 405 24.48 61.01 -26.47
C LEU A 405 23.47 61.32 -27.58
N GLY A 406 23.36 62.61 -27.92
CA GLY A 406 22.58 63.08 -29.05
C GLY A 406 23.21 62.65 -30.38
N ASN A 407 22.41 62.69 -31.46
CA ASN A 407 22.87 62.26 -32.78
C ASN A 407 24.00 63.16 -33.30
N ASN A 408 24.01 64.46 -33.03
CA ASN A 408 25.16 65.30 -33.38
C ASN A 408 26.20 65.25 -32.28
N ILE A 409 27.10 64.26 -32.36
CA ILE A 409 28.11 64.03 -31.32
C ILE A 409 29.19 65.11 -31.40
N GLU A 410 29.42 65.77 -30.28
CA GLU A 410 30.54 66.68 -30.07
C GLU A 410 31.63 65.99 -29.25
N THR A 411 32.85 66.48 -29.38
CA THR A 411 34.02 65.90 -28.72
C THR A 411 33.94 65.95 -27.18
N LYS A 412 33.33 66.99 -26.59
CA LYS A 412 33.26 67.21 -25.13
C LYS A 412 32.32 66.25 -24.39
N THR A 413 31.35 65.65 -25.07
CA THR A 413 30.35 64.77 -24.44
C THR A 413 30.82 63.31 -24.34
N ILE A 414 31.93 62.95 -25.01
CA ILE A 414 32.44 61.57 -25.09
C ILE A 414 33.47 61.23 -23.99
N GLU A 415 34.19 62.22 -23.45
CA GLU A 415 35.27 62.02 -22.46
C GLU A 415 34.89 61.22 -21.18
N PRO A 416 33.79 61.53 -20.44
CA PRO A 416 33.45 60.82 -19.21
C PRO A 416 33.08 59.34 -19.43
N ILE A 417 32.51 59.01 -20.59
CA ILE A 417 32.11 57.64 -20.96
C ILE A 417 33.37 56.76 -21.15
N VAL A 418 34.43 57.32 -21.74
CA VAL A 418 35.70 56.62 -21.93
C VAL A 418 36.36 56.26 -20.59
N GLU A 419 36.21 57.07 -19.54
CA GLU A 419 36.76 56.78 -18.22
C GLU A 419 35.99 55.68 -17.46
N ASN A 420 34.66 55.64 -17.61
CA ASN A 420 33.83 54.57 -17.04
C ASN A 420 34.13 53.21 -17.71
N LEU A 421 34.32 53.19 -19.04
CA LEU A 421 34.72 51.99 -19.76
C LEU A 421 36.03 51.37 -19.24
N LYS A 422 37.01 52.19 -18.84
CA LYS A 422 38.26 51.69 -18.22
C LYS A 422 38.03 51.03 -16.87
N ARG A 423 37.10 51.54 -16.05
CA ARG A 423 36.78 50.97 -14.73
C ARG A 423 36.04 49.64 -14.85
N ILE A 424 35.11 49.52 -15.80
CA ILE A 424 34.44 48.26 -16.15
C ILE A 424 35.46 47.20 -16.61
N GLN A 425 36.46 47.62 -17.40
CA GLN A 425 37.53 46.73 -17.85
C GLN A 425 38.41 46.21 -16.69
N LYS A 426 38.62 47.01 -15.62
CA LYS A 426 39.27 46.55 -14.38
C LYS A 426 38.41 45.56 -13.60
N ALA A 427 37.09 45.77 -13.51
CA ALA A 427 36.18 44.82 -12.88
C ALA A 427 36.25 43.45 -13.58
N ARG A 428 36.23 43.45 -14.93
CA ARG A 428 36.40 42.24 -15.75
C ARG A 428 37.69 41.49 -15.41
N GLN A 429 38.79 42.22 -15.24
CA GLN A 429 40.10 41.59 -14.99
C GLN A 429 40.17 40.88 -13.63
N PHE A 430 39.60 41.47 -12.58
CA PHE A 430 39.82 40.98 -11.21
C PHE A 430 38.70 40.09 -10.67
N VAL A 431 37.42 40.38 -10.98
CA VAL A 431 36.27 39.69 -10.34
C VAL A 431 35.46 38.80 -11.28
N SER A 432 35.85 38.65 -12.55
CA SER A 432 35.10 37.87 -13.56
C SER A 432 34.77 36.44 -13.13
N GLN A 433 35.66 35.77 -12.39
CA GLN A 433 35.42 34.41 -11.89
C GLN A 433 34.29 34.29 -10.84
N PHE A 434 33.78 35.42 -10.33
CA PHE A 434 32.71 35.49 -9.33
C PHE A 434 31.41 36.09 -9.87
N LEU A 435 31.37 36.45 -11.15
CA LEU A 435 30.17 36.98 -11.78
C LEU A 435 29.37 35.84 -12.38
N ASP A 436 28.06 35.90 -12.23
CA ASP A 436 27.16 34.93 -12.87
C ASP A 436 27.23 35.11 -14.40
N THR A 437 27.55 36.33 -14.82
CA THR A 437 27.60 36.79 -16.20
C THR A 437 28.80 37.72 -16.38
N SER A 438 30.04 37.20 -16.29
CA SER A 438 31.22 38.03 -16.59
C SER A 438 31.22 38.59 -18.02
N GLU A 439 30.50 37.91 -18.91
CA GLU A 439 30.19 38.40 -20.25
C GLU A 439 29.36 39.68 -20.25
N GLU A 440 28.57 40.02 -19.22
CA GLU A 440 27.77 41.24 -19.19
C GLU A 440 28.61 42.50 -19.07
N LEU A 441 29.81 42.41 -18.47
CA LEU A 441 30.78 43.50 -18.50
C LEU A 441 31.35 43.69 -19.91
N ASP A 442 31.63 42.58 -20.60
CA ASP A 442 32.05 42.63 -22.00
C ASP A 442 30.93 43.12 -22.90
N LYS A 443 29.71 42.66 -22.69
CA LYS A 443 28.51 43.15 -23.36
C LYS A 443 28.25 44.59 -23.01
N CYS A 444 28.57 45.11 -21.83
CA CYS A 444 28.43 46.53 -21.54
C CYS A 444 29.48 47.35 -22.29
N VAL A 445 30.74 46.91 -22.28
CA VAL A 445 31.80 47.60 -23.03
C VAL A 445 31.49 47.58 -24.51
N GLU A 446 31.15 46.42 -25.06
CA GLU A 446 30.70 46.29 -26.45
C GLU A 446 29.41 47.06 -26.69
N TYR A 447 28.41 47.01 -25.81
CA TYR A 447 27.16 47.77 -25.97
C TYR A 447 27.41 49.27 -25.98
N VAL A 448 28.25 49.81 -25.09
CA VAL A 448 28.56 51.23 -25.08
C VAL A 448 29.38 51.63 -26.30
N LYS A 449 30.32 50.78 -26.74
CA LYS A 449 31.03 50.97 -28.01
C LYS A 449 30.04 50.96 -29.17
N GLU A 450 29.18 49.95 -29.24
CA GLU A 450 28.11 49.80 -30.23
C GLU A 450 27.16 50.98 -30.20
N MET A 451 26.76 51.50 -29.03
CA MET A 451 25.88 52.66 -28.91
C MET A 451 26.56 53.91 -29.45
N ILE A 452 27.83 54.16 -29.10
CA ILE A 452 28.57 55.30 -29.63
C ILE A 452 28.79 55.16 -31.13
N GLU A 453 29.16 53.97 -31.59
CA GLU A 453 29.28 53.64 -33.00
C GLU A 453 27.94 53.74 -33.73
N GLU A 454 26.83 53.36 -33.09
CA GLU A 454 25.48 53.47 -33.62
C GLU A 454 25.09 54.93 -33.72
N ARG A 455 25.39 55.78 -32.75
CA ARG A 455 25.12 57.23 -32.84
C ARG A 455 25.95 57.89 -33.95
N LEU A 456 27.22 57.49 -34.09
CA LEU A 456 28.07 57.93 -35.22
C LEU A 456 27.53 57.40 -36.55
N LYS A 457 27.10 56.13 -36.58
CA LYS A 457 26.44 55.52 -37.71
C LYS A 457 25.10 56.19 -38.00
N CYS A 458 24.32 56.63 -37.01
CA CYS A 458 23.08 57.38 -37.19
C CYS A 458 23.36 58.76 -37.81
N SER A 459 24.46 59.40 -37.44
CA SER A 459 24.91 60.63 -38.09
C SER A 459 25.29 60.40 -39.55
N LEU A 460 26.01 59.31 -39.81
CA LEU A 460 26.38 58.85 -41.15
C LEU A 460 25.14 58.41 -41.95
N ASN A 461 24.16 57.80 -41.31
CA ASN A 461 22.87 57.50 -41.91
C ASN A 461 22.09 58.80 -42.16
N GLY A 462 22.31 59.85 -41.37
CA GLY A 462 21.78 61.18 -41.64
C GLY A 462 22.37 61.80 -42.90
N VAL A 463 23.65 61.53 -43.18
CA VAL A 463 24.29 61.85 -44.47
C VAL A 463 23.69 61.01 -45.59
N GLU A 464 23.61 59.69 -45.39
CA GLU A 464 23.02 58.76 -46.36
C GLU A 464 21.55 59.11 -46.63
N ALA A 465 20.81 59.59 -45.63
CA ALA A 465 19.44 60.08 -45.77
C ALA A 465 19.38 61.34 -46.63
N LEU A 466 20.32 62.27 -46.45
CA LEU A 466 20.44 63.46 -47.30
C LEU A 466 20.71 63.06 -48.76
N ILE A 467 21.58 62.07 -48.98
CA ILE A 467 21.83 61.47 -50.30
C ILE A 467 20.55 60.82 -50.85
N ASN A 468 19.83 60.06 -50.03
CA ASN A 468 18.63 59.33 -50.42
C ASN A 468 17.42 60.25 -50.73
N ILE A 469 17.28 61.39 -50.05
CA ILE A 469 16.26 62.40 -50.38
C ILE A 469 16.67 63.28 -51.58
N ASN A 470 17.82 62.98 -52.19
CA ASN A 470 18.40 63.67 -53.33
C ASN A 470 18.81 65.12 -52.99
N ASN A 471 19.12 65.39 -51.72
CA ASN A 471 19.76 66.62 -51.27
C ASN A 471 21.27 66.40 -51.16
N PHE A 472 21.89 66.26 -52.33
CA PHE A 472 23.27 65.85 -52.45
C PHE A 472 24.29 66.88 -51.91
N TYR A 473 23.87 68.13 -51.67
CA TYR A 473 24.77 69.19 -51.20
C TYR A 473 25.03 69.14 -49.68
N ASP A 474 23.99 69.04 -48.85
CA ASP A 474 24.11 69.03 -47.39
C ASP A 474 24.74 67.74 -46.84
N ALA A 475 24.67 66.65 -47.62
CA ALA A 475 25.30 65.38 -47.29
C ALA A 475 26.82 65.52 -47.15
N GLU A 476 27.47 66.26 -48.05
CA GLU A 476 28.92 66.37 -48.12
C GLU A 476 29.53 67.01 -46.85
N GLN A 477 28.89 68.03 -46.27
CA GLN A 477 29.42 68.74 -45.10
C GLN A 477 29.41 67.90 -43.81
N LYS A 478 28.40 67.04 -43.62
CA LYS A 478 28.25 66.24 -42.40
C LYS A 478 29.26 65.08 -42.31
N ILE A 479 29.73 64.56 -43.45
CA ILE A 479 30.76 63.50 -43.49
C ILE A 479 32.07 63.96 -42.81
N GLU A 480 32.42 65.24 -42.93
CA GLU A 480 33.67 65.79 -42.41
C GLU A 480 33.70 65.87 -40.87
N SER A 481 32.59 66.26 -40.23
CA SER A 481 32.49 66.39 -38.75
C SER A 481 32.64 65.04 -38.03
N ILE A 482 32.01 64.00 -38.56
CA ILE A 482 32.00 62.65 -37.97
C ILE A 482 33.41 62.04 -37.94
N THR A 483 34.22 62.37 -38.96
CA THR A 483 35.60 61.91 -39.06
C THR A 483 36.48 62.37 -37.88
N SER A 484 36.13 63.49 -37.23
CA SER A 484 36.88 64.04 -36.10
C SER A 484 36.58 63.36 -34.75
N VAL A 485 35.31 63.05 -34.45
CA VAL A 485 34.90 62.38 -33.19
C VAL A 485 35.51 60.97 -33.08
N ARG A 486 35.55 60.26 -34.20
CA ARG A 486 36.20 58.94 -34.29
C ARG A 486 37.63 58.93 -33.77
N ARG A 487 38.39 60.03 -33.96
CA ARG A 487 39.80 60.11 -33.53
C ARG A 487 39.98 60.07 -32.01
N LEU A 488 39.02 60.57 -31.22
CA LEU A 488 39.11 60.61 -29.74
C LEU A 488 38.79 59.27 -29.07
N LEU A 489 37.91 58.47 -29.66
CA LEU A 489 37.52 57.16 -29.14
C LEU A 489 38.65 56.12 -29.25
N GLY A 490 39.65 56.36 -30.11
CA GLY A 490 40.85 55.52 -30.22
C GLY A 490 40.51 54.04 -30.43
N SER A 491 40.98 53.17 -29.54
CA SER A 491 40.72 51.71 -29.60
C SER A 491 39.30 51.30 -29.22
N TYR A 492 38.47 52.23 -28.71
CA TYR A 492 37.07 52.00 -28.43
C TYR A 492 36.16 52.29 -29.64
N CYS A 493 36.72 52.77 -30.76
CA CYS A 493 36.01 52.86 -32.04
C CYS A 493 36.70 51.96 -33.07
N THR A 494 35.94 51.01 -33.59
CA THR A 494 36.37 50.00 -34.54
C THR A 494 36.65 50.62 -35.92
N LYS A 495 37.26 49.81 -36.80
CA LYS A 495 37.43 50.20 -38.21
C LYS A 495 36.09 50.39 -38.93
N LEU A 496 34.98 49.86 -38.41
CA LEU A 496 33.67 49.92 -39.06
C LEU A 496 33.25 51.34 -39.43
N ILE A 497 33.43 52.32 -38.55
CA ILE A 497 33.03 53.71 -38.84
C ILE A 497 33.89 54.32 -39.96
N SER A 498 35.15 53.89 -40.10
CA SER A 498 36.01 54.26 -41.24
C SER A 498 35.45 53.70 -42.54
N ASP A 499 35.18 52.40 -42.52
CA ASP A 499 34.70 51.67 -43.68
C ASP A 499 33.30 52.17 -44.07
N GLU A 500 32.50 52.63 -43.10
CA GLU A 500 31.17 53.20 -43.30
C GLU A 500 31.22 54.58 -43.97
N ILE A 501 32.21 55.41 -43.62
CA ILE A 501 32.44 56.69 -44.29
C ILE A 501 32.81 56.46 -45.76
N GLU A 502 33.68 55.48 -46.04
CA GLU A 502 34.07 55.11 -47.40
C GLU A 502 32.90 54.47 -48.16
N ARG A 503 32.13 53.60 -47.47
CA ARG A 503 30.88 53.02 -47.97
C ARG A 503 29.88 54.09 -48.36
N ILE A 504 29.67 55.13 -47.56
CA ILE A 504 28.69 56.18 -47.88
C ILE A 504 29.09 56.95 -49.13
N LYS A 505 30.39 57.18 -49.35
CA LYS A 505 30.88 57.77 -50.60
C LYS A 505 30.62 56.86 -51.80
N THR A 506 30.89 55.56 -51.68
CA THR A 506 30.50 54.58 -52.71
C THR A 506 28.98 54.44 -52.85
N CYS A 507 28.23 54.60 -51.76
CA CYS A 507 26.78 54.57 -51.72
C CYS A 507 26.22 55.76 -52.48
N GLN A 508 26.80 56.94 -52.38
CA GLN A 508 26.40 58.10 -53.16
C GLN A 508 26.54 57.85 -54.66
N GLU A 509 27.68 57.30 -55.08
CA GLU A 509 27.93 56.95 -56.49
C GLU A 509 26.94 55.90 -57.00
N SER A 510 26.68 54.88 -56.17
CA SER A 510 25.65 53.86 -56.40
C SER A 510 24.24 54.46 -56.40
N VAL A 511 23.90 55.36 -55.48
CA VAL A 511 22.56 55.93 -55.36
C VAL A 511 22.22 56.73 -56.60
N VAL A 512 23.18 57.50 -57.11
CA VAL A 512 22.99 58.31 -58.29
C VAL A 512 22.95 57.47 -59.57
N SER A 513 23.93 56.59 -59.75
CA SER A 513 24.15 55.87 -61.02
C SER A 513 23.33 54.58 -61.13
N VAL A 514 22.97 54.01 -59.99
CA VAL A 514 22.21 52.77 -59.85
C VAL A 514 20.87 53.06 -59.22
N VAL A 515 20.77 53.52 -57.97
CA VAL A 515 19.48 53.54 -57.25
C VAL A 515 18.46 54.50 -57.84
N VAL A 516 18.83 55.72 -58.25
CA VAL A 516 17.87 56.67 -58.81
C VAL A 516 17.54 56.29 -60.25
N VAL A 517 18.53 55.82 -61.00
CA VAL A 517 18.32 55.28 -62.34
C VAL A 517 17.35 54.11 -62.29
N GLN A 518 17.72 53.13 -61.49
CA GLN A 518 16.95 51.94 -61.20
C GLN A 518 15.64 52.29 -60.54
N LYS A 519 15.53 53.32 -59.71
CA LYS A 519 14.26 53.75 -59.11
C LYS A 519 13.29 54.09 -60.21
N TYR A 520 13.65 54.90 -61.19
CA TYR A 520 12.69 55.21 -62.26
C TYR A 520 12.57 54.08 -63.29
N SER A 521 13.62 53.27 -63.46
CA SER A 521 13.57 52.06 -64.28
C SER A 521 12.72 50.95 -63.69
N ASP A 522 12.62 50.85 -62.37
CA ASP A 522 11.95 49.81 -61.56
C ASP A 522 10.67 50.34 -60.90
N MET A 523 10.46 51.65 -60.88
CA MET A 523 9.21 52.28 -60.44
C MET A 523 8.07 51.86 -61.36
N ASP A 524 7.04 51.37 -60.70
CA ASP A 524 5.77 51.07 -61.33
C ASP A 524 5.13 52.35 -61.85
N ILE A 525 4.53 52.24 -63.03
CA ILE A 525 3.98 53.36 -63.75
C ILE A 525 2.92 54.12 -62.92
N GLY A 526 2.09 53.42 -62.13
CA GLY A 526 1.01 54.02 -61.34
C GLY A 526 1.50 55.05 -60.32
N LEU A 527 2.77 54.97 -59.93
CA LEU A 527 3.40 55.84 -58.95
C LEU A 527 3.99 57.12 -59.56
N TYR A 528 3.99 57.28 -60.88
CA TYR A 528 4.46 58.52 -61.52
C TYR A 528 3.60 59.73 -61.18
N THR A 529 2.37 59.52 -60.73
CA THR A 529 1.50 60.57 -60.17
C THR A 529 2.09 61.22 -58.92
N LEU A 530 2.79 60.44 -58.09
CA LEU A 530 3.34 60.85 -56.79
C LEU A 530 4.83 61.20 -56.86
N HIS A 531 5.55 60.57 -57.79
CA HIS A 531 6.96 60.83 -58.04
C HIS A 531 7.15 61.12 -59.53
N PRO A 532 6.79 62.35 -59.97
CA PRO A 532 6.83 62.69 -61.37
C PRO A 532 8.26 62.57 -61.87
N PRO A 533 8.52 61.74 -62.90
CA PRO A 533 9.85 61.65 -63.48
C PRO A 533 10.43 63.02 -63.89
N LYS A 534 9.62 64.06 -64.06
CA LYS A 534 10.10 65.43 -64.32
C LYS A 534 10.99 66.02 -63.20
N GLU A 535 10.75 65.71 -61.93
CA GLU A 535 11.40 66.40 -60.78
C GLU A 535 12.84 65.95 -60.52
N ILE A 536 13.13 64.66 -60.71
CA ILE A 536 14.49 64.15 -60.54
C ILE A 536 15.43 64.65 -61.63
N PHE A 537 14.89 64.89 -62.83
CA PHE A 537 15.63 65.46 -63.95
C PHE A 537 16.14 66.87 -63.60
N GLU A 538 15.44 67.62 -62.73
CA GLU A 538 15.86 68.95 -62.26
C GLU A 538 16.91 68.88 -61.12
N LYS A 539 16.79 67.93 -60.18
CA LYS A 539 17.73 67.81 -59.04
C LYS A 539 19.13 67.37 -59.44
N PHE A 540 19.25 66.51 -60.45
CA PHE A 540 20.56 66.05 -60.94
C PHE A 540 21.35 67.17 -61.64
N GLU A 541 20.68 68.19 -62.16
CA GLU A 541 21.33 69.35 -62.77
C GLU A 541 22.02 70.30 -61.76
N ALA A 542 21.58 70.31 -60.48
CA ALA A 542 22.12 71.21 -59.45
C ALA A 542 23.42 70.73 -58.78
N ALA A 543 23.65 69.41 -58.69
CA ALA A 543 24.79 68.81 -57.99
C ALA A 543 26.01 68.53 -58.89
N LYS A 544 25.90 68.79 -60.20
CA LYS A 544 26.86 68.33 -61.22
C LYS A 544 28.26 68.94 -61.15
N ASN A 545 28.47 70.03 -60.38
CA ASN A 545 29.77 70.73 -60.28
C ASN A 545 30.65 70.26 -59.10
N THR A 546 30.08 69.54 -58.13
CA THR A 546 30.78 68.99 -56.94
C THR A 546 31.25 67.55 -57.15
N ASN A 547 30.56 66.78 -58.01
CA ASN A 547 30.91 65.39 -58.36
C ASN A 547 30.40 65.04 -59.79
N LEU A 548 31.18 64.30 -60.59
CA LEU A 548 30.99 64.10 -62.04
C LEU A 548 29.97 62.99 -62.44
N ILE A 549 29.43 62.25 -61.47
CA ILE A 549 28.62 61.03 -61.66
C ILE A 549 27.17 61.23 -62.17
N TYR A 550 26.63 62.45 -62.18
CA TYR A 550 25.18 62.68 -62.37
C TYR A 550 24.67 62.62 -63.84
N ASN A 551 25.51 62.89 -64.85
CA ASN A 551 25.06 63.00 -66.26
C ASN A 551 24.63 61.67 -66.93
N PRO A 552 25.37 60.55 -66.82
CA PRO A 552 25.02 59.29 -67.49
C PRO A 552 23.75 58.63 -66.94
N ALA A 553 23.40 58.91 -65.69
CA ALA A 553 22.25 58.35 -65.00
C ALA A 553 20.90 58.78 -65.64
N LEU A 554 20.80 60.03 -66.07
CA LEU A 554 19.57 60.63 -66.57
C LEU A 554 19.06 59.99 -67.88
N ASN A 555 19.95 59.50 -68.75
CA ASN A 555 19.55 58.88 -70.03
C ASN A 555 18.93 57.48 -69.88
N LYS A 556 19.45 56.66 -68.95
CA LYS A 556 18.96 55.29 -68.73
C LYS A 556 17.52 55.25 -68.18
N ILE A 557 17.14 56.22 -67.35
CA ILE A 557 15.79 56.35 -66.80
C ILE A 557 14.73 56.41 -67.92
N ARG A 558 15.04 57.12 -69.00
CA ARG A 558 14.09 57.35 -70.11
C ARG A 558 13.65 56.06 -70.79
N GLU A 559 14.58 55.14 -71.04
CA GLU A 559 14.33 53.91 -71.80
C GLU A 559 13.47 52.91 -71.02
N SER A 560 13.73 52.76 -69.72
CA SER A 560 13.04 51.78 -68.88
C SER A 560 11.58 52.11 -68.60
N ILE A 561 11.23 53.39 -68.44
CA ILE A 561 9.84 53.84 -68.26
C ILE A 561 8.96 53.32 -69.40
N THR A 562 9.45 53.36 -70.64
CA THR A 562 8.69 52.97 -71.84
C THR A 562 8.33 51.49 -71.86
N ALA A 563 9.25 50.60 -71.45
CA ALA A 563 9.05 49.15 -71.49
C ALA A 563 7.94 48.65 -70.55
N LYS A 564 7.69 49.37 -69.46
CA LYS A 564 6.85 48.91 -68.35
C LYS A 564 5.37 49.14 -68.55
N PHE A 565 5.02 50.26 -69.18
CA PHE A 565 3.65 50.47 -69.59
C PHE A 565 3.16 49.28 -70.43
N ARG A 566 3.99 48.79 -71.36
CA ARG A 566 3.65 47.61 -72.17
C ARG A 566 3.46 46.33 -71.36
N GLN A 567 4.23 46.14 -70.29
CA GLN A 567 4.12 44.95 -69.42
C GLN A 567 2.82 44.92 -68.60
N GLU A 568 2.35 46.05 -68.09
CA GLU A 568 1.09 46.12 -67.32
C GLU A 568 -0.12 45.68 -68.15
N LEU A 569 -0.08 45.91 -69.47
CA LEU A 569 -1.10 45.41 -70.39
C LEU A 569 -1.12 43.88 -70.47
N GLU A 570 0.03 43.21 -70.46
CA GLU A 570 0.11 41.74 -70.50
C GLU A 570 -0.32 41.08 -69.18
N LEU A 571 -0.04 41.73 -68.04
CA LEU A 571 -0.42 41.22 -66.72
C LEU A 571 -1.92 41.27 -66.47
N ALA A 572 -2.59 42.31 -66.98
CA ALA A 572 -4.04 42.40 -66.94
C ALA A 572 -4.72 41.13 -67.50
N LYS A 573 -4.16 40.52 -68.55
CA LYS A 573 -4.72 39.33 -69.20
C LYS A 573 -4.58 38.03 -68.38
N LYS A 574 -3.61 37.97 -67.46
CA LYS A 574 -3.26 36.74 -66.71
C LYS A 574 -3.88 36.66 -65.31
N THR A 575 -4.62 37.68 -64.89
CA THR A 575 -5.12 37.79 -63.50
C THR A 575 -6.37 36.91 -63.29
N MET A 576 -6.36 36.07 -62.25
CA MET A 576 -7.46 35.20 -61.81
C MET A 576 -7.97 35.63 -60.40
N PRO A 577 -9.29 35.68 -60.13
CA PRO A 577 -10.35 35.47 -61.09
C PRO A 577 -10.36 36.59 -62.16
N PRO A 578 -10.70 36.25 -63.41
CA PRO A 578 -10.68 37.18 -64.54
C PRO A 578 -11.68 38.32 -64.32
N ASN A 579 -11.20 39.58 -64.35
CA ASN A 579 -12.02 40.75 -64.09
C ASN A 579 -11.56 42.00 -64.89
N LEU A 580 -12.49 42.67 -65.57
CA LEU A 580 -12.24 43.93 -66.29
C LEU A 580 -11.86 45.11 -65.40
N SER A 581 -12.33 45.08 -64.15
CA SER A 581 -11.95 46.06 -63.15
C SER A 581 -10.58 45.73 -62.55
N ASN A 582 -9.75 44.92 -63.21
CA ASN A 582 -8.43 44.62 -62.67
C ASN A 582 -7.55 45.88 -62.62
N ILE A 583 -6.61 45.82 -61.69
CA ILE A 583 -5.84 46.95 -61.23
C ILE A 583 -4.87 47.47 -62.30
N HIS A 584 -4.38 46.59 -63.18
CA HIS A 584 -3.34 46.88 -64.17
C HIS A 584 -3.81 47.89 -65.24
N ILE A 585 -5.06 47.79 -65.67
CA ILE A 585 -5.65 48.71 -66.66
C ILE A 585 -5.84 50.13 -66.12
N ARG A 586 -6.36 50.25 -64.90
CA ARG A 586 -6.55 51.56 -64.23
C ARG A 586 -5.22 52.24 -63.91
N LYS A 587 -4.22 51.45 -63.56
CA LYS A 587 -2.86 51.91 -63.25
C LYS A 587 -2.19 52.55 -64.47
N PHE A 588 -2.37 51.94 -65.64
CA PHE A 588 -1.87 52.46 -66.91
C PHE A 588 -2.44 53.86 -67.24
N GLU A 589 -3.76 54.02 -67.21
CA GLU A 589 -4.45 55.28 -67.57
C GLU A 589 -4.07 56.46 -66.67
N SER A 590 -3.79 56.18 -65.39
CA SER A 590 -3.41 57.20 -64.41
C SER A 590 -1.96 57.65 -64.57
N ALA A 591 -1.06 56.73 -64.91
CA ALA A 591 0.38 56.93 -64.89
C ALA A 591 0.91 57.83 -66.03
N VAL A 592 0.32 57.68 -67.22
CA VAL A 592 0.85 58.25 -68.47
C VAL A 592 0.87 59.79 -68.46
N LYS A 593 -0.01 60.42 -67.67
CA LYS A 593 -0.17 61.88 -67.57
C LYS A 593 0.99 62.61 -66.88
N HIS A 594 1.86 61.89 -66.17
CA HIS A 594 2.92 62.46 -65.33
C HIS A 594 4.33 62.29 -65.91
N LEU A 595 4.41 61.80 -67.14
CA LEU A 595 5.65 61.69 -67.89
C LEU A 595 6.05 63.03 -68.52
N PRO A 596 7.34 63.20 -68.88
CA PRO A 596 7.74 64.27 -69.78
C PRO A 596 6.94 64.19 -71.09
N GLU A 597 6.57 65.34 -71.65
CA GLU A 597 5.57 65.44 -72.72
C GLU A 597 5.85 64.54 -73.94
N THR A 598 7.13 64.28 -74.22
CA THR A 598 7.58 63.44 -75.34
C THR A 598 7.28 61.94 -75.17
N LEU A 599 7.13 61.42 -73.95
CA LEU A 599 6.91 59.98 -73.67
C LEU A 599 5.42 59.59 -73.56
N LYS A 600 4.57 60.51 -73.10
CA LYS A 600 3.15 60.28 -72.81
C LYS A 600 2.33 59.84 -74.03
N ASN A 601 2.48 60.53 -75.16
CA ASN A 601 1.62 60.36 -76.33
C ASN A 601 1.71 58.97 -77.00
N ALA A 602 2.83 58.24 -76.84
CA ALA A 602 3.04 56.96 -77.52
C ALA A 602 2.32 55.77 -76.85
N LEU A 603 2.04 55.86 -75.54
CA LEU A 603 1.60 54.71 -74.74
C LEU A 603 0.07 54.55 -74.69
N GLU A 604 -0.71 55.63 -74.80
CA GLU A 604 -2.18 55.57 -74.69
C GLU A 604 -2.88 54.71 -75.76
N ILE A 605 -2.25 54.47 -76.92
CA ILE A 605 -2.82 53.67 -78.02
C ILE A 605 -2.87 52.16 -77.70
N GLU A 606 -1.95 51.63 -76.89
CA GLU A 606 -1.80 50.18 -76.70
C GLU A 606 -2.82 49.58 -75.70
N LEU A 607 -3.39 50.39 -74.79
CA LEU A 607 -4.26 49.93 -73.70
C LEU A 607 -5.62 49.36 -74.14
N GLU A 608 -6.24 49.93 -75.17
CA GLU A 608 -7.62 49.61 -75.55
C GLU A 608 -7.81 48.17 -76.05
N TYR A 609 -6.77 47.53 -76.59
CA TYR A 609 -6.84 46.15 -77.06
C TYR A 609 -6.91 45.11 -75.93
N CYS A 610 -6.39 45.41 -74.73
CA CYS A 610 -6.27 44.43 -73.64
C CYS A 610 -7.60 44.11 -72.92
N LYS A 611 -8.51 45.10 -72.79
CA LYS A 611 -9.77 44.96 -72.04
C LYS A 611 -10.64 43.80 -72.54
N LYS A 612 -10.67 43.49 -73.84
CA LYS A 612 -11.60 42.49 -74.41
C LYS A 612 -11.34 41.02 -74.01
N ASP A 613 -10.11 40.63 -73.68
CA ASP A 613 -9.76 39.20 -73.49
C ASP A 613 -10.20 38.62 -72.12
N ILE A 614 -10.25 39.46 -71.07
CA ILE A 614 -10.37 39.02 -69.67
C ILE A 614 -11.77 38.49 -69.29
N MET A 615 -12.84 38.93 -69.94
CA MET A 615 -14.22 38.56 -69.53
C MET A 615 -14.56 37.07 -69.70
N SER A 616 -13.82 36.33 -70.52
CA SER A 616 -14.18 34.96 -70.92
C SER A 616 -13.83 33.87 -69.91
N MET A 617 -12.86 34.08 -69.03
CA MET A 617 -12.27 33.01 -68.19
C MET A 617 -13.00 32.79 -66.83
N ASP A 618 -13.79 33.75 -66.32
CA ASP A 618 -14.33 33.74 -64.93
C ASP A 618 -15.46 32.72 -64.69
N GLN A 619 -16.25 32.40 -65.71
CA GLN A 619 -17.42 31.54 -65.57
C GLN A 619 -17.11 30.05 -65.28
N VAL A 620 -15.93 29.54 -65.67
CA VAL A 620 -15.62 28.10 -65.63
C VAL A 620 -15.25 27.60 -64.23
N THR A 621 -14.69 28.46 -63.37
CA THR A 621 -14.08 28.03 -62.10
C THR A 621 -15.07 27.78 -60.95
N ASN A 622 -16.23 28.46 -60.95
CA ASN A 622 -17.22 28.36 -59.86
C ASN A 622 -18.02 27.05 -59.83
N SER A 623 -18.24 26.38 -60.98
CA SER A 623 -19.07 25.17 -61.03
C SER A 623 -18.41 23.96 -60.36
N THR A 624 -17.10 23.79 -60.47
CA THR A 624 -16.38 22.59 -59.99
C THR A 624 -16.29 22.49 -58.46
N PHE A 625 -16.29 23.62 -57.73
CA PHE A 625 -16.20 23.64 -56.27
C PHE A 625 -17.44 23.04 -55.57
N THR A 626 -18.63 23.31 -56.12
CA THR A 626 -19.91 23.00 -55.47
C THR A 626 -20.23 21.49 -55.47
N ASP A 627 -19.84 20.78 -56.54
CA ASP A 627 -20.17 19.35 -56.73
C ASP A 627 -19.43 18.42 -55.77
N VAL A 628 -18.16 18.70 -55.46
CA VAL A 628 -17.31 17.79 -54.66
C VAL A 628 -17.59 17.88 -53.16
N ILE A 629 -17.94 19.05 -52.65
CA ILE A 629 -18.24 19.27 -51.22
C ILE A 629 -19.57 18.63 -50.80
N SER A 630 -20.54 18.56 -51.71
CA SER A 630 -21.90 18.06 -51.43
C SER A 630 -21.96 16.53 -51.26
N ASN A 631 -20.96 15.77 -51.75
CA ASN A 631 -20.94 14.30 -51.71
C ASN A 631 -20.46 13.68 -50.38
N GLY A 632 -19.86 14.47 -49.47
CA GLY A 632 -19.57 14.04 -48.09
C GLY A 632 -18.48 12.98 -47.87
N ASP A 633 -17.77 12.53 -48.91
CA ASP A 633 -16.65 11.59 -48.77
C ASP A 633 -15.37 12.28 -48.23
N PRO A 634 -14.85 11.89 -47.05
CA PRO A 634 -13.69 12.55 -46.44
C PRO A 634 -12.42 12.52 -47.32
N LYS A 635 -12.25 11.49 -48.16
CA LYS A 635 -11.08 11.39 -49.06
C LYS A 635 -11.19 12.34 -50.25
N SER A 636 -12.35 12.43 -50.88
CA SER A 636 -12.59 13.32 -52.01
C SER A 636 -12.51 14.81 -51.61
N ILE A 637 -13.00 15.15 -50.42
CA ILE A 637 -12.91 16.51 -49.87
C ILE A 637 -11.45 16.90 -49.62
N LYS A 638 -10.61 15.99 -49.12
CA LYS A 638 -9.18 16.22 -48.89
C LYS A 638 -8.45 16.62 -50.18
N VAL A 639 -8.65 15.84 -51.26
CA VAL A 639 -7.96 16.06 -52.55
C VAL A 639 -8.29 17.43 -53.14
N LEU A 640 -9.56 17.84 -53.12
CA LEU A 640 -10.00 19.15 -53.63
C LEU A 640 -9.40 20.32 -52.82
N LEU A 641 -9.44 20.21 -51.50
CA LEU A 641 -8.92 21.27 -50.61
C LEU A 641 -7.40 21.37 -50.69
N GLU A 642 -6.69 20.27 -50.93
CA GLU A 642 -5.24 20.28 -51.21
C GLU A 642 -4.90 20.93 -52.56
N GLN A 643 -5.70 20.71 -53.60
CA GLN A 643 -5.52 21.39 -54.90
C GLN A 643 -5.77 22.90 -54.84
N TYR A 644 -6.78 23.34 -54.08
CA TYR A 644 -7.02 24.77 -53.91
C TYR A 644 -6.02 25.44 -52.96
N LYS A 645 -5.40 24.68 -52.06
CA LYS A 645 -4.31 25.16 -51.20
C LYS A 645 -3.07 25.59 -51.99
N THR A 646 -2.83 25.02 -53.17
CA THR A 646 -1.67 25.35 -54.02
C THR A 646 -1.94 26.47 -55.03
N SER A 647 -3.19 26.94 -55.17
CA SER A 647 -3.58 27.95 -56.15
C SER A 647 -3.78 29.35 -55.51
N PRO A 648 -2.99 30.38 -55.88
CA PRO A 648 -3.12 31.72 -55.32
C PRO A 648 -4.50 32.33 -55.59
N GLY A 649 -5.17 32.85 -54.55
CA GLY A 649 -6.49 33.49 -54.65
C GLY A 649 -7.70 32.61 -54.28
N MET A 650 -7.52 31.30 -54.11
CA MET A 650 -8.61 30.34 -53.80
C MET A 650 -8.88 30.15 -52.29
N GLN A 651 -8.36 31.02 -51.43
CA GLN A 651 -8.46 30.87 -49.95
C GLN A 651 -9.89 30.96 -49.42
N SER A 652 -10.78 31.70 -50.09
CA SER A 652 -12.20 31.79 -49.74
C SER A 652 -12.89 30.42 -49.83
N PHE A 653 -12.57 29.64 -50.85
CA PHE A 653 -13.08 28.29 -51.07
C PHE A 653 -12.58 27.29 -50.01
N ILE A 654 -11.33 27.42 -49.57
CA ILE A 654 -10.77 26.58 -48.48
C ILE A 654 -11.49 26.86 -47.16
N LYS A 655 -11.74 28.15 -46.84
CA LYS A 655 -12.46 28.54 -45.62
C LYS A 655 -13.88 27.96 -45.62
N GLN A 656 -14.60 28.09 -46.73
CA GLN A 656 -15.95 27.52 -46.86
C GLN A 656 -15.96 25.99 -46.73
N GLY A 657 -14.98 25.29 -47.32
CA GLY A 657 -14.88 23.83 -47.19
C GLY A 657 -14.66 23.35 -45.75
N ARG A 658 -13.88 24.08 -44.94
CA ARG A 658 -13.64 23.75 -43.52
C ARG A 658 -14.91 23.84 -42.67
N GLU A 659 -15.68 24.91 -42.83
CA GLU A 659 -16.94 25.11 -42.08
C GLU A 659 -17.96 24.00 -42.34
N ILE A 660 -18.06 23.53 -43.59
CA ILE A 660 -18.99 22.47 -43.97
C ILE A 660 -18.59 21.11 -43.37
N VAL A 661 -17.29 20.78 -43.37
CA VAL A 661 -16.77 19.55 -42.74
C VAL A 661 -17.05 19.51 -41.24
N LEU A 662 -16.88 20.64 -40.53
CA LEU A 662 -17.17 20.72 -39.09
C LEU A 662 -18.66 20.44 -38.80
N ASN A 663 -19.57 20.98 -39.60
CA ASN A 663 -21.00 20.71 -39.46
C ASN A 663 -21.33 19.23 -39.67
N GLN A 664 -20.72 18.58 -40.68
CA GLN A 664 -20.90 17.14 -40.92
C GLN A 664 -20.39 16.29 -39.75
N MET A 665 -19.24 16.62 -39.15
CA MET A 665 -18.74 15.92 -37.96
C MET A 665 -19.68 16.07 -36.77
N GLN A 666 -20.25 17.27 -36.57
CA GLN A 666 -21.21 17.52 -35.50
C GLN A 666 -22.50 16.72 -35.66
N ASP A 667 -22.98 16.54 -36.89
CA ASP A 667 -24.16 15.70 -37.18
C ASP A 667 -23.90 14.23 -36.85
N VAL A 668 -22.70 13.71 -37.13
CA VAL A 668 -22.30 12.35 -36.75
C VAL A 668 -22.27 12.19 -35.22
N VAL A 669 -21.76 13.19 -34.49
CA VAL A 669 -21.76 13.19 -33.02
C VAL A 669 -23.17 13.20 -32.45
N ASN A 670 -24.07 13.99 -33.04
CA ASN A 670 -25.47 14.04 -32.63
C ASN A 670 -26.16 12.67 -32.81
N LYS A 671 -25.86 11.95 -33.90
CA LYS A 671 -26.36 10.58 -34.13
C LYS A 671 -25.85 9.59 -33.07
N ILE A 672 -24.56 9.63 -32.71
CA ILE A 672 -23.98 8.76 -31.66
C ILE A 672 -24.69 9.00 -30.32
N ASN A 673 -24.89 10.26 -29.94
CA ASN A 673 -25.56 10.60 -28.69
C ASN A 673 -27.03 10.15 -28.69
N HIS A 674 -27.74 10.34 -29.79
CA HIS A 674 -29.12 9.88 -29.96
C HIS A 674 -29.25 8.36 -29.73
N TYR A 675 -28.37 7.56 -30.35
CA TYR A 675 -28.38 6.11 -30.14
C TYR A 675 -28.07 5.70 -28.69
N PHE A 676 -27.13 6.38 -28.03
CA PHE A 676 -26.85 6.14 -26.62
C PHE A 676 -27.97 6.57 -25.66
N GLU A 677 -28.79 7.54 -26.03
CA GLU A 677 -30.01 7.93 -25.29
C GLU A 677 -31.10 6.88 -25.43
N GLN A 678 -31.23 6.26 -26.60
CA GLN A 678 -32.16 5.15 -26.87
C GLN A 678 -31.67 3.79 -26.34
N ASN A 679 -30.48 3.72 -25.72
CA ASN A 679 -29.77 2.49 -25.33
C ASN A 679 -29.46 1.54 -26.50
N ASP A 680 -29.41 2.04 -27.73
CA ASP A 680 -28.94 1.29 -28.90
C ASP A 680 -27.41 1.39 -29.01
N VAL A 681 -26.73 0.63 -28.14
CA VAL A 681 -25.26 0.67 -28.03
C VAL A 681 -24.59 0.17 -29.30
N LYS A 682 -25.19 -0.81 -29.98
CA LYS A 682 -24.65 -1.40 -31.20
C LYS A 682 -24.60 -0.38 -32.34
N GLU A 683 -25.67 0.37 -32.56
CA GLU A 683 -25.68 1.38 -33.63
C GLU A 683 -24.92 2.66 -33.27
N ALA A 684 -24.81 3.00 -31.98
CA ALA A 684 -23.88 4.04 -31.57
C ALA A 684 -22.42 3.67 -31.94
N LEU A 685 -22.04 2.40 -31.71
CA LEU A 685 -20.71 1.87 -32.02
C LEU A 685 -20.44 1.76 -33.53
N SER A 686 -21.45 1.45 -34.36
CA SER A 686 -21.28 1.41 -35.82
C SER A 686 -20.96 2.80 -36.41
N VAL A 687 -21.64 3.85 -35.94
CA VAL A 687 -21.44 5.25 -36.38
C VAL A 687 -20.12 5.84 -35.90
N ILE A 688 -19.57 5.36 -34.78
CA ILE A 688 -18.25 5.78 -34.27
C ILE A 688 -17.12 5.54 -35.29
N LYS A 689 -17.23 4.53 -36.16
CA LYS A 689 -16.25 4.28 -37.25
C LYS A 689 -16.18 5.44 -38.24
N ILE A 690 -17.32 6.07 -38.55
CA ILE A 690 -17.42 7.21 -39.46
C ILE A 690 -16.74 8.43 -38.84
N LEU A 691 -17.04 8.73 -37.57
CA LEU A 691 -16.39 9.84 -36.84
C LEU A 691 -14.85 9.65 -36.77
N TYR A 692 -14.40 8.40 -36.65
CA TYR A 692 -12.98 8.07 -36.64
C TYR A 692 -12.31 8.25 -38.02
N GLN A 693 -13.01 7.98 -39.13
CA GLN A 693 -12.51 8.25 -40.48
C GLN A 693 -12.33 9.74 -40.75
N TYR A 694 -13.31 10.58 -40.36
CA TYR A 694 -13.17 12.04 -40.43
C TYR A 694 -11.93 12.54 -39.66
N LYS A 695 -11.68 11.97 -38.48
CA LYS A 695 -10.47 12.28 -37.70
C LYS A 695 -9.20 11.93 -38.48
N ILE A 696 -9.04 10.70 -38.98
CA ILE A 696 -7.78 10.29 -39.63
C ILE A 696 -7.51 11.08 -40.93
N GLU A 697 -8.52 11.22 -41.79
CA GLU A 697 -8.29 11.72 -43.15
C GLU A 697 -8.07 13.24 -43.20
N LEU A 698 -8.70 13.98 -42.29
CA LEU A 698 -8.76 15.45 -42.32
C LEU A 698 -8.02 16.14 -41.16
N GLU A 699 -7.30 15.38 -40.31
CA GLU A 699 -6.54 15.90 -39.15
C GLU A 699 -5.57 17.03 -39.51
N THR A 700 -4.98 16.98 -40.71
CA THR A 700 -3.99 17.95 -41.19
C THR A 700 -4.61 19.20 -41.81
N ILE A 701 -5.91 19.20 -42.10
CA ILE A 701 -6.62 20.29 -42.81
C ILE A 701 -7.54 21.07 -41.87
N VAL A 702 -8.18 20.38 -40.91
CA VAL A 702 -9.11 20.93 -39.91
C VAL A 702 -8.52 20.73 -38.52
N THR A 703 -7.57 21.60 -38.14
CA THR A 703 -6.82 21.49 -36.87
C THR A 703 -7.56 22.04 -35.66
N ASP A 704 -8.57 22.90 -35.87
CA ASP A 704 -8.99 23.87 -34.85
C ASP A 704 -10.20 23.47 -34.01
N ASP A 705 -10.84 22.31 -34.23
CA ASP A 705 -11.96 21.87 -33.38
C ASP A 705 -11.99 20.35 -33.13
N ARG A 706 -11.17 19.91 -32.17
CA ARG A 706 -11.22 18.55 -31.62
C ARG A 706 -12.43 18.31 -30.70
N GLU A 707 -13.25 19.33 -30.45
CA GLU A 707 -14.33 19.30 -29.45
C GLU A 707 -15.38 18.21 -29.73
N PRO A 708 -15.94 18.05 -30.96
CA PRO A 708 -16.98 17.05 -31.21
C PRO A 708 -16.47 15.62 -31.00
N TYR A 709 -15.22 15.37 -31.39
CA TYR A 709 -14.54 14.09 -31.19
C TYR A 709 -14.28 13.80 -29.70
N LEU A 710 -13.75 14.77 -28.95
CA LEU A 710 -13.46 14.63 -27.52
C LEU A 710 -14.74 14.44 -26.69
N LYS A 711 -15.83 15.11 -27.05
CA LYS A 711 -17.14 14.98 -26.42
C LYS A 711 -17.72 13.58 -26.60
N SER A 712 -17.70 13.06 -27.83
CA SER A 712 -18.11 11.67 -28.11
C SER A 712 -17.25 10.65 -27.36
N ARG A 713 -15.92 10.83 -27.34
CA ARG A 713 -15.00 9.98 -26.58
C ARG A 713 -15.38 9.93 -25.09
N SER A 714 -15.62 11.08 -24.47
CA SER A 714 -16.02 11.16 -23.05
C SER A 714 -17.35 10.46 -22.78
N ASN A 715 -18.33 10.56 -23.68
CA ASN A 715 -19.62 9.89 -23.55
C ASN A 715 -19.49 8.35 -23.62
N ILE A 716 -18.66 7.83 -24.53
CA ILE A 716 -18.35 6.40 -24.63
C ILE A 716 -17.71 5.90 -23.33
N LYS A 717 -16.68 6.60 -22.84
CA LYS A 717 -15.99 6.27 -21.58
C LYS A 717 -16.99 6.21 -20.42
N ARG A 718 -17.87 7.21 -20.31
CA ARG A 718 -18.89 7.28 -19.26
C ARG A 718 -19.88 6.13 -19.34
N LYS A 719 -20.41 5.83 -20.54
CA LYS A 719 -21.38 4.74 -20.74
C LYS A 719 -20.79 3.37 -20.40
N PHE A 720 -19.57 3.07 -20.87
CA PHE A 720 -18.86 1.85 -20.51
C PHE A 720 -18.62 1.76 -19.00
N GLN A 721 -18.14 2.84 -18.38
CA GLN A 721 -17.83 2.86 -16.94
C GLN A 721 -19.08 2.64 -16.08
N LEU A 722 -20.21 3.25 -16.44
CA LEU A 722 -21.48 3.07 -15.72
C LEU A 722 -21.99 1.63 -15.82
N ALA A 723 -21.94 1.03 -17.01
CA ALA A 723 -22.33 -0.36 -17.21
C ALA A 723 -21.39 -1.31 -16.44
N TYR A 724 -20.08 -1.04 -16.47
CA TYR A 724 -19.06 -1.81 -15.74
C TYR A 724 -19.28 -1.78 -14.22
N ILE A 725 -19.43 -0.58 -13.65
CA ILE A 725 -19.69 -0.41 -12.21
C ILE A 725 -21.01 -1.08 -11.83
N CYS A 726 -22.06 -0.88 -12.62
CA CYS A 726 -23.37 -1.45 -12.32
C CYS A 726 -23.29 -2.99 -12.26
N PHE A 727 -22.71 -3.61 -13.27
CA PHE A 727 -22.62 -5.07 -13.32
C PHE A 727 -21.64 -5.64 -12.28
N VAL A 728 -20.42 -5.08 -12.17
CA VAL A 728 -19.39 -5.62 -11.26
C VAL A 728 -19.75 -5.37 -9.79
N ASN A 729 -20.25 -4.19 -9.43
CA ASN A 729 -20.49 -3.85 -8.03
C ASN A 729 -21.88 -4.27 -7.53
N HIS A 730 -22.92 -4.26 -8.38
CA HIS A 730 -24.26 -4.68 -7.93
C HIS A 730 -24.54 -6.16 -8.08
N PHE A 731 -23.96 -6.84 -9.08
CA PHE A 731 -24.22 -8.27 -9.28
C PHE A 731 -23.09 -9.14 -8.74
N LEU A 732 -21.81 -8.86 -9.08
CA LEU A 732 -20.70 -9.73 -8.67
C LEU A 732 -20.23 -9.53 -7.21
N GLN A 733 -20.69 -8.47 -6.52
CA GLN A 733 -20.21 -8.11 -5.17
C GLN A 733 -21.30 -8.08 -4.08
N ASN A 734 -22.60 -8.07 -4.40
CA ASN A 734 -23.69 -7.94 -3.42
C ASN A 734 -24.56 -9.20 -3.34
N ASN A 735 -24.60 -9.83 -2.16
CA ASN A 735 -25.54 -10.90 -1.79
C ASN A 735 -26.76 -10.37 -0.98
N THR A 736 -27.21 -9.15 -1.22
CA THR A 736 -28.18 -8.47 -0.33
C THR A 736 -29.64 -8.83 -0.62
N SER A 737 -30.43 -8.87 0.45
CA SER A 737 -31.78 -9.46 0.53
C SER A 737 -32.93 -8.57 0.02
N GLU A 738 -32.68 -7.32 -0.33
CA GLU A 738 -33.69 -6.40 -0.87
C GLU A 738 -33.29 -5.92 -2.27
N MET A 739 -33.74 -6.65 -3.29
CA MET A 739 -33.58 -6.26 -4.69
C MET A 739 -34.94 -6.09 -5.36
N THR A 740 -35.15 -4.94 -6.01
CA THR A 740 -36.34 -4.69 -6.81
C THR A 740 -36.15 -5.24 -8.23
N ASN A 741 -37.26 -5.54 -8.92
CA ASN A 741 -37.25 -5.94 -10.34
C ASN A 741 -36.55 -4.91 -11.25
N GLU A 742 -36.47 -3.65 -10.81
CA GLU A 742 -35.77 -2.57 -11.52
C GLU A 742 -34.24 -2.76 -11.47
N VAL A 743 -33.68 -3.18 -10.34
CA VAL A 743 -32.23 -3.44 -10.23
C VAL A 743 -31.82 -4.61 -11.11
N ILE A 744 -32.62 -5.67 -11.15
CA ILE A 744 -32.37 -6.86 -12.00
C ILE A 744 -32.33 -6.44 -13.48
N ARG A 745 -33.33 -5.68 -13.94
CA ARG A 745 -33.37 -5.15 -15.32
C ARG A 745 -32.18 -4.23 -15.64
N ASN A 746 -31.73 -3.44 -14.67
CA ASN A 746 -30.58 -2.54 -14.86
C ASN A 746 -29.26 -3.31 -14.98
N VAL A 747 -29.10 -4.39 -14.22
CA VAL A 747 -27.94 -5.30 -14.34
C VAL A 747 -27.96 -6.04 -15.68
N GLU A 748 -29.12 -6.52 -16.13
CA GLU A 748 -29.28 -7.16 -17.46
C GLU A 748 -28.90 -6.20 -18.60
N LYS A 749 -29.43 -4.97 -18.57
CA LYS A 749 -29.07 -3.94 -19.56
C LYS A 749 -27.59 -3.59 -19.51
N SER A 750 -27.00 -3.57 -18.32
CA SER A 750 -25.56 -3.30 -18.15
C SER A 750 -24.70 -4.42 -18.71
N PHE A 751 -25.10 -5.69 -18.52
CA PHE A 751 -24.43 -6.83 -19.14
C PHE A 751 -24.51 -6.76 -20.67
N LEU A 752 -25.70 -6.54 -21.23
CA LEU A 752 -25.90 -6.36 -22.68
C LEU A 752 -25.01 -5.24 -23.23
N CYS A 753 -24.98 -4.10 -22.56
CA CYS A 753 -24.13 -2.97 -22.93
C CYS A 753 -22.64 -3.34 -22.93
N LEU A 754 -22.16 -4.01 -21.87
CA LEU A 754 -20.76 -4.48 -21.78
C LEU A 754 -20.44 -5.51 -22.86
N PHE A 755 -21.37 -6.40 -23.18
CA PHE A 755 -21.20 -7.41 -24.20
C PHE A 755 -21.09 -6.80 -25.61
N GLU A 756 -21.91 -5.79 -25.94
CA GLU A 756 -21.78 -5.06 -27.22
C GLU A 756 -20.45 -4.32 -27.33
N PHE A 757 -19.91 -3.79 -26.21
CA PHE A 757 -18.56 -3.23 -26.19
C PHE A 757 -17.47 -4.29 -26.42
N ILE A 758 -17.62 -5.49 -25.86
CA ILE A 758 -16.71 -6.63 -26.08
C ILE A 758 -16.76 -7.09 -27.54
N ASN A 759 -17.96 -7.24 -28.12
CA ASN A 759 -18.16 -7.58 -29.54
C ASN A 759 -17.46 -6.58 -30.45
N PHE A 760 -17.70 -5.29 -30.23
CA PHE A 760 -17.09 -4.23 -31.02
C PHE A 760 -15.57 -4.19 -30.89
N ALA A 761 -15.04 -4.45 -29.69
CA ALA A 761 -13.60 -4.55 -29.46
C ALA A 761 -12.98 -5.75 -30.20
N HIS A 762 -13.68 -6.87 -30.25
CA HIS A 762 -13.27 -8.05 -31.00
C HIS A 762 -13.22 -7.77 -32.51
N ASP A 763 -14.26 -7.17 -33.08
CA ASP A 763 -14.33 -6.81 -34.52
C ASP A 763 -13.21 -5.86 -34.97
N LEU A 764 -12.64 -5.10 -34.02
CA LEU A 764 -11.65 -4.06 -34.27
C LEU A 764 -10.29 -4.38 -33.66
N LYS A 765 -10.05 -5.65 -33.33
CA LYS A 765 -8.80 -6.10 -32.70
C LYS A 765 -7.59 -5.67 -33.53
N GLY A 766 -6.63 -5.00 -32.87
CA GLY A 766 -5.43 -4.46 -33.50
C GLY A 766 -5.62 -3.13 -34.24
N GLN A 767 -6.84 -2.58 -34.31
CA GLN A 767 -7.07 -1.27 -34.93
C GLN A 767 -6.83 -0.11 -33.93
N PRO A 768 -6.22 1.02 -34.36
CA PRO A 768 -5.94 2.15 -33.47
C PRO A 768 -7.19 2.87 -32.95
N ILE A 769 -8.37 2.60 -33.52
CA ILE A 769 -9.64 3.15 -33.02
C ILE A 769 -9.90 2.76 -31.55
N LEU A 770 -9.46 1.58 -31.11
CA LEU A 770 -9.66 1.11 -29.75
C LEU A 770 -8.87 1.95 -28.74
N THR A 771 -7.59 2.23 -29.02
CA THR A 771 -6.76 3.10 -28.16
C THR A 771 -7.19 4.56 -28.22
N HIS A 772 -7.72 5.00 -29.37
CA HIS A 772 -8.13 6.39 -29.57
C HIS A 772 -9.51 6.73 -28.96
N MET A 773 -10.48 5.81 -28.97
CA MET A 773 -11.87 6.07 -28.56
C MET A 773 -12.23 5.57 -27.14
N PHE A 774 -11.54 4.57 -26.62
CA PHE A 774 -11.89 3.94 -25.34
C PHE A 774 -11.00 4.43 -24.17
N PRO A 775 -11.35 4.10 -22.91
CA PRO A 775 -10.44 4.26 -21.77
C PRO A 775 -9.13 3.49 -21.96
N GLU A 776 -8.04 3.97 -21.35
CA GLU A 776 -6.72 3.30 -21.42
C GLU A 776 -6.75 1.93 -20.72
N ASP A 777 -7.57 1.79 -19.69
CA ASP A 777 -7.78 0.56 -18.92
C ASP A 777 -8.91 -0.34 -19.47
N PHE A 778 -9.41 -0.06 -20.69
CA PHE A 778 -10.55 -0.77 -21.26
C PHE A 778 -10.31 -2.29 -21.41
N ASN A 779 -9.18 -2.67 -22.00
CA ASN A 779 -8.82 -4.08 -22.18
C ASN A 779 -8.60 -4.78 -20.83
N GLU A 780 -7.95 -4.09 -19.88
CA GLU A 780 -7.75 -4.62 -18.53
C GLU A 780 -9.09 -4.86 -17.82
N LYS A 781 -10.04 -3.92 -17.93
CA LYS A 781 -11.39 -4.05 -17.38
C LYS A 781 -12.17 -5.21 -18.00
N ILE A 782 -12.06 -5.45 -19.31
CA ILE A 782 -12.68 -6.63 -19.95
C ILE A 782 -12.12 -7.92 -19.37
N ILE A 783 -10.79 -8.02 -19.21
CA ILE A 783 -10.14 -9.19 -18.61
C ILE A 783 -10.60 -9.38 -17.15
N ILE A 784 -10.67 -8.30 -16.36
CA ILE A 784 -11.15 -8.36 -14.97
C ILE A 784 -12.62 -8.78 -14.90
N LEU A 785 -13.47 -8.21 -15.75
CA LEU A 785 -14.89 -8.56 -15.85
C LEU A 785 -15.03 -10.05 -16.17
N SER A 786 -14.37 -10.50 -17.23
CA SER A 786 -14.38 -11.89 -17.67
C SER A 786 -13.97 -12.85 -16.56
N ARG A 787 -12.84 -12.58 -15.89
CA ARG A 787 -12.36 -13.38 -14.77
C ARG A 787 -13.35 -13.40 -13.61
N LYS A 788 -13.81 -12.23 -13.14
CA LYS A 788 -14.73 -12.16 -11.99
C LYS A 788 -16.06 -12.85 -12.26
N THR A 789 -16.60 -12.71 -13.47
CA THR A 789 -17.83 -13.39 -13.87
C THR A 789 -17.63 -14.89 -13.99
N ALA A 790 -16.50 -15.34 -14.54
CA ALA A 790 -16.15 -16.75 -14.57
C ALA A 790 -16.03 -17.34 -13.17
N ASP A 791 -15.24 -16.70 -12.29
CA ASP A 791 -15.02 -17.13 -10.91
C ASP A 791 -16.34 -17.21 -10.13
N TYR A 792 -17.21 -16.21 -10.28
CA TYR A 792 -18.51 -16.17 -9.62
C TYR A 792 -19.42 -17.33 -10.05
N PHE A 793 -19.60 -17.56 -11.35
CA PHE A 793 -20.47 -18.64 -11.83
C PHE A 793 -19.86 -20.03 -11.61
N MET A 794 -18.54 -20.19 -11.72
CA MET A 794 -17.87 -21.43 -11.35
C MET A 794 -18.02 -21.75 -9.87
N GLN A 795 -17.95 -20.74 -8.99
CA GLN A 795 -18.17 -20.93 -7.57
C GLN A 795 -19.62 -21.32 -7.26
N ILE A 796 -20.61 -20.67 -7.89
CA ILE A 796 -22.03 -21.06 -7.75
C ILE A 796 -22.24 -22.49 -8.22
N GLN A 797 -21.75 -22.85 -9.41
CA GLN A 797 -21.89 -24.19 -9.95
C GLN A 797 -21.22 -25.24 -9.05
N LYS A 798 -20.00 -24.97 -8.56
CA LYS A 798 -19.28 -25.86 -7.65
C LYS A 798 -20.01 -26.03 -6.31
N ASN A 799 -20.50 -24.93 -5.74
CA ASN A 799 -21.27 -24.96 -4.48
C ASN A 799 -22.56 -25.75 -4.67
N TYR A 800 -23.24 -25.58 -5.80
CA TYR A 800 -24.44 -26.31 -6.14
C TYR A 800 -24.18 -27.81 -6.28
N GLU A 801 -23.16 -28.20 -7.06
CA GLU A 801 -22.78 -29.61 -7.25
C GLU A 801 -22.39 -30.26 -5.91
N SER A 802 -21.59 -29.57 -5.09
CA SER A 802 -21.17 -30.06 -3.77
C SER A 802 -22.36 -30.22 -2.83
N ALA A 803 -23.27 -29.23 -2.79
CA ALA A 803 -24.46 -29.28 -1.95
C ALA A 803 -25.47 -30.34 -2.41
N LEU A 804 -25.57 -30.58 -3.72
CA LEU A 804 -26.41 -31.64 -4.29
C LEU A 804 -25.85 -33.04 -4.02
N GLU A 805 -24.53 -33.21 -4.06
CA GLU A 805 -23.85 -34.49 -3.80
C GLU A 805 -24.09 -34.98 -2.36
N ILE A 806 -23.94 -34.10 -1.37
CA ILE A 806 -24.15 -34.43 0.05
C ILE A 806 -25.58 -34.14 0.56
N ILE A 807 -26.45 -33.60 -0.30
CA ILE A 807 -27.83 -33.19 0.02
C ILE A 807 -27.88 -32.21 1.21
N ASP A 808 -27.05 -31.17 1.15
CA ASP A 808 -27.09 -30.06 2.11
C ASP A 808 -28.25 -29.11 1.77
N ILE A 809 -29.37 -29.31 2.44
CA ILE A 809 -30.61 -28.57 2.20
C ILE A 809 -30.46 -27.07 2.49
N ALA A 810 -29.64 -26.67 3.46
CA ALA A 810 -29.46 -25.25 3.79
C ALA A 810 -28.71 -24.54 2.65
N SER A 811 -27.59 -25.11 2.20
CA SER A 811 -26.83 -24.59 1.08
C SER A 811 -27.62 -24.61 -0.23
N LEU A 812 -28.38 -25.69 -0.50
CA LEU A 812 -29.24 -25.77 -1.69
C LEU A 812 -30.33 -24.69 -1.66
N LYS A 813 -30.95 -24.43 -0.51
CA LYS A 813 -31.95 -23.37 -0.36
C LYS A 813 -31.38 -22.00 -0.72
N ASP A 814 -30.21 -21.65 -0.19
CA ASP A 814 -29.61 -20.34 -0.42
C ASP A 814 -29.17 -20.16 -1.89
N ILE A 815 -28.66 -21.23 -2.52
CA ILE A 815 -28.32 -21.23 -3.95
C ILE A 815 -29.58 -21.11 -4.81
N LEU A 816 -30.64 -21.86 -4.50
CA LEU A 816 -31.91 -21.80 -5.24
C LEU A 816 -32.60 -20.45 -5.06
N ASP A 817 -32.59 -19.87 -3.85
CA ASP A 817 -33.08 -18.52 -3.59
C ASP A 817 -32.32 -17.48 -4.44
N MET A 818 -31.00 -17.59 -4.54
CA MET A 818 -30.18 -16.71 -5.38
C MET A 818 -30.50 -16.90 -6.88
N MET A 819 -30.53 -18.14 -7.35
CA MET A 819 -30.74 -18.45 -8.77
C MET A 819 -32.16 -18.12 -9.22
N ASN A 820 -33.16 -18.30 -8.36
CA ASN A 820 -34.54 -17.87 -8.61
C ASN A 820 -34.65 -16.34 -8.71
N LYS A 821 -33.99 -15.60 -7.82
CA LYS A 821 -33.96 -14.12 -7.85
C LYS A 821 -33.37 -13.58 -9.15
N TRP A 822 -32.41 -14.28 -9.73
CA TRP A 822 -31.70 -13.85 -10.94
C TRP A 822 -32.08 -14.62 -12.21
N ASP A 823 -33.13 -15.44 -12.20
CA ASP A 823 -33.41 -16.46 -13.23
C ASP A 823 -33.30 -15.96 -14.68
N SER A 824 -33.78 -14.74 -14.96
CA SER A 824 -33.76 -14.12 -16.29
C SER A 824 -32.35 -13.74 -16.78
N LEU A 825 -31.41 -13.43 -15.88
CA LEU A 825 -30.07 -12.93 -16.22
C LEU A 825 -29.14 -14.04 -16.78
N PRO A 826 -28.92 -15.19 -16.10
CA PRO A 826 -28.16 -16.31 -16.67
C PRO A 826 -28.73 -16.83 -17.99
N MET A 827 -30.06 -16.87 -18.13
CA MET A 827 -30.71 -17.25 -19.40
C MET A 827 -30.37 -16.27 -20.52
N THR A 828 -30.51 -14.97 -20.23
CA THR A 828 -30.15 -13.90 -21.17
C THR A 828 -28.69 -13.99 -21.57
N MET A 829 -27.78 -14.18 -20.61
CA MET A 829 -26.35 -14.34 -20.86
C MET A 829 -26.04 -15.55 -21.74
N LYS A 830 -26.64 -16.71 -21.46
CA LYS A 830 -26.48 -17.92 -22.27
C LYS A 830 -26.95 -17.72 -23.70
N ASN A 831 -28.13 -17.12 -23.90
CA ASN A 831 -28.68 -16.85 -25.22
C ASN A 831 -27.78 -15.91 -26.03
N ILE A 832 -27.29 -14.83 -25.41
CA ILE A 832 -26.37 -13.88 -26.05
C ILE A 832 -25.07 -14.58 -26.48
N ILE A 833 -24.48 -15.36 -25.58
CA ILE A 833 -23.25 -16.12 -25.87
C ILE A 833 -23.44 -17.10 -27.03
N GLN A 834 -24.59 -17.77 -27.09
CA GLN A 834 -24.94 -18.67 -28.19
C GLN A 834 -25.13 -17.93 -29.53
N ILE A 835 -25.70 -16.73 -29.51
CA ILE A 835 -25.94 -15.94 -30.73
C ILE A 835 -24.64 -15.40 -31.32
N TYR A 836 -23.69 -14.96 -30.49
CA TYR A 836 -22.54 -14.17 -30.94
C TYR A 836 -21.22 -14.94 -31.11
N HIS A 837 -21.12 -16.21 -30.69
CA HIS A 837 -19.96 -17.10 -30.93
C HIS A 837 -18.58 -16.40 -30.83
N ILE A 838 -18.31 -15.68 -29.75
CA ILE A 838 -17.04 -14.94 -29.59
C ILE A 838 -15.91 -15.91 -29.21
N GLU A 839 -14.94 -16.12 -30.10
CA GLU A 839 -13.73 -16.95 -29.88
C GLU A 839 -12.54 -16.15 -29.26
N ASP A 840 -12.80 -15.05 -28.57
CA ASP A 840 -11.74 -14.24 -27.97
C ASP A 840 -11.25 -14.85 -26.63
N ILE A 841 -9.94 -15.12 -26.57
CA ILE A 841 -9.22 -15.66 -25.40
C ILE A 841 -9.54 -14.87 -24.11
N SER A 842 -9.70 -13.54 -24.20
CA SER A 842 -9.93 -12.66 -23.05
C SER A 842 -11.29 -12.86 -22.38
N VAL A 843 -12.31 -13.34 -23.10
CA VAL A 843 -13.67 -13.61 -22.58
C VAL A 843 -14.03 -15.09 -22.56
N ASN A 844 -13.18 -15.95 -23.11
CA ASN A 844 -13.43 -17.39 -23.20
C ASN A 844 -13.73 -18.04 -21.83
N SER A 845 -13.03 -17.65 -20.76
CA SER A 845 -13.30 -18.17 -19.41
C SER A 845 -14.70 -17.83 -18.92
N MET A 846 -15.17 -16.60 -19.16
CA MET A 846 -16.54 -16.18 -18.84
C MET A 846 -17.58 -16.94 -19.66
N THR A 847 -17.35 -17.06 -20.98
CA THR A 847 -18.22 -17.77 -21.91
C THR A 847 -18.36 -19.25 -21.54
N MET A 848 -17.25 -19.92 -21.19
CA MET A 848 -17.25 -21.30 -20.73
C MET A 848 -17.96 -21.47 -19.38
N ALA A 849 -17.76 -20.56 -18.43
CA ALA A 849 -18.42 -20.61 -17.12
C ALA A 849 -19.94 -20.44 -17.25
N ILE A 850 -20.40 -19.46 -18.04
CA ILE A 850 -21.82 -19.21 -18.26
C ILE A 850 -22.48 -20.38 -19.00
N SER A 851 -21.85 -20.94 -20.04
CA SER A 851 -22.42 -22.08 -20.78
C SER A 851 -22.59 -23.33 -19.90
N LYS A 852 -21.63 -23.60 -19.00
CA LYS A 852 -21.67 -24.73 -18.05
C LYS A 852 -22.60 -24.53 -16.85
N LEU A 853 -22.99 -23.29 -16.54
CA LEU A 853 -23.86 -22.99 -15.39
C LEU A 853 -25.21 -23.71 -15.51
N THR A 854 -25.66 -24.38 -14.46
CA THR A 854 -26.99 -24.99 -14.44
C THR A 854 -28.03 -23.89 -14.24
N VAL A 855 -29.06 -23.85 -15.08
CA VAL A 855 -30.16 -22.87 -14.92
C VAL A 855 -31.11 -23.33 -13.82
N TYR A 856 -31.84 -22.38 -13.22
CA TYR A 856 -32.67 -22.62 -12.04
C TYR A 856 -33.68 -23.77 -12.24
N SER A 857 -34.36 -23.84 -13.39
CA SER A 857 -35.29 -24.94 -13.72
C SER A 857 -34.64 -26.33 -13.66
N HIS A 858 -33.46 -26.50 -14.27
CA HIS A 858 -32.72 -27.76 -14.23
C HIS A 858 -32.15 -28.06 -12.83
N MET A 859 -31.83 -27.03 -12.04
CA MET A 859 -31.45 -27.22 -10.64
C MET A 859 -32.62 -27.80 -9.82
N LEU A 860 -33.83 -27.27 -10.00
CA LEU A 860 -35.04 -27.81 -9.36
C LEU A 860 -35.31 -29.27 -9.75
N GLU A 861 -35.16 -29.62 -11.03
CA GLU A 861 -35.32 -31.00 -11.51
C GLU A 861 -34.30 -31.95 -10.88
N SER A 862 -33.03 -31.53 -10.80
CA SER A 862 -31.94 -32.34 -10.25
C SER A 862 -32.07 -32.52 -8.74
N VAL A 863 -32.42 -31.45 -8.01
CA VAL A 863 -32.71 -31.49 -6.57
C VAL A 863 -33.92 -32.38 -6.31
N SER A 864 -34.98 -32.23 -7.10
CA SER A 864 -36.15 -33.11 -7.03
C SER A 864 -35.72 -34.57 -7.20
N LYS A 865 -35.07 -34.92 -8.31
CA LYS A 865 -34.60 -36.29 -8.56
C LYS A 865 -33.77 -36.86 -7.40
N LYS A 866 -32.87 -36.06 -6.80
CA LYS A 866 -32.03 -36.50 -5.69
C LYS A 866 -32.82 -36.74 -4.40
N ILE A 867 -33.82 -35.91 -4.11
CA ILE A 867 -34.74 -36.10 -2.98
C ILE A 867 -35.60 -37.36 -3.20
N GLU A 868 -36.07 -37.60 -4.42
CA GLU A 868 -36.82 -38.80 -4.77
C GLU A 868 -35.97 -40.08 -4.65
N GLU A 869 -34.70 -40.03 -5.07
CA GLU A 869 -33.73 -41.10 -4.83
C GLU A 869 -33.55 -41.38 -3.33
N LEU A 870 -33.40 -40.34 -2.51
CA LEU A 870 -33.28 -40.45 -1.05
C LEU A 870 -34.55 -41.07 -0.43
N LYS A 871 -35.73 -40.62 -0.87
CA LYS A 871 -37.03 -41.17 -0.46
C LYS A 871 -37.11 -42.66 -0.76
N ASN A 872 -36.79 -43.05 -1.99
CA ASN A 872 -36.84 -44.44 -2.42
C ASN A 872 -35.82 -45.32 -1.68
N GLN A 873 -34.61 -44.81 -1.40
CA GLN A 873 -33.64 -45.49 -0.54
C GLN A 873 -34.20 -45.75 0.86
N LEU A 874 -34.83 -44.75 1.48
CA LEU A 874 -35.42 -44.88 2.83
C LEU A 874 -36.59 -45.88 2.87
N ILE A 875 -37.47 -45.87 1.85
CA ILE A 875 -38.63 -46.79 1.79
C ILE A 875 -38.18 -48.25 1.70
N HIS A 876 -37.15 -48.54 0.91
CA HIS A 876 -36.69 -49.91 0.64
C HIS A 876 -35.55 -50.36 1.57
N GLN A 877 -35.08 -49.49 2.46
CA GLN A 877 -34.03 -49.83 3.42
C GLN A 877 -34.57 -50.85 4.43
N LYS A 878 -34.01 -52.06 4.40
CA LYS A 878 -34.27 -53.07 5.44
C LYS A 878 -33.51 -52.73 6.71
N LEU A 879 -34.21 -52.74 7.85
CA LEU A 879 -33.61 -52.48 9.15
C LEU A 879 -32.73 -53.66 9.65
N ILE A 880 -33.10 -54.89 9.30
CA ILE A 880 -32.25 -56.08 9.53
C ILE A 880 -31.49 -56.39 8.24
N ASN A 881 -30.18 -56.17 8.26
CA ASN A 881 -29.27 -56.31 7.12
C ASN A 881 -27.85 -56.68 7.60
N PRO A 882 -26.89 -56.96 6.70
CA PRO A 882 -25.55 -57.39 7.10
C PRO A 882 -24.80 -56.44 8.04
N GLU A 883 -25.07 -55.13 8.02
CA GLU A 883 -24.44 -54.15 8.92
C GLU A 883 -25.07 -54.17 10.33
N THR A 884 -26.35 -54.50 10.41
CA THR A 884 -27.12 -54.50 11.66
C THR A 884 -27.19 -55.87 12.34
N ILE A 885 -26.69 -56.93 11.68
CA ILE A 885 -26.47 -58.27 12.25
C ILE A 885 -25.14 -58.35 13.02
N GLN A 886 -24.18 -57.46 12.75
CA GLN A 886 -22.84 -57.45 13.34
C GLN A 886 -22.78 -56.72 14.71
N PHE A 887 -21.56 -56.48 15.23
CA PHE A 887 -21.30 -55.84 16.52
C PHE A 887 -22.00 -54.47 16.69
N ASN A 888 -22.28 -54.10 17.94
CA ASN A 888 -23.03 -52.90 18.34
C ASN A 888 -22.56 -51.60 17.64
N GLN A 889 -21.26 -51.42 17.41
CA GLN A 889 -20.72 -50.21 16.76
C GLN A 889 -21.16 -50.03 15.30
N HIS A 890 -21.23 -51.11 14.51
CA HIS A 890 -21.67 -51.05 13.11
C HIS A 890 -23.17 -50.80 13.03
N ARG A 891 -23.93 -51.44 13.91
CA ARG A 891 -25.38 -51.28 14.02
C ARG A 891 -25.77 -49.87 14.46
N ASP A 892 -25.15 -49.32 15.50
CA ASP A 892 -25.40 -47.95 15.97
C ASP A 892 -25.01 -46.93 14.88
N LYS A 893 -23.91 -47.15 14.15
CA LYS A 893 -23.51 -46.32 13.01
C LYS A 893 -24.52 -46.36 11.86
N PHE A 894 -25.09 -47.53 11.57
CA PHE A 894 -26.15 -47.67 10.57
C PHE A 894 -27.39 -46.85 10.95
N TYR A 895 -27.90 -47.01 12.18
CA TYR A 895 -29.08 -46.28 12.64
C TYR A 895 -28.85 -44.77 12.75
N ARG A 896 -27.64 -44.33 13.14
CA ARG A 896 -27.26 -42.91 13.10
C ARG A 896 -27.28 -42.33 11.68
N ASN A 897 -26.73 -43.07 10.71
CA ASN A 897 -26.76 -42.68 9.30
C ASN A 897 -28.20 -42.66 8.75
N LEU A 898 -29.03 -43.61 9.17
CA LEU A 898 -30.46 -43.62 8.84
C LEU A 898 -31.19 -42.40 9.43
N ASN A 899 -30.93 -42.05 10.70
CA ASN A 899 -31.47 -40.86 11.34
C ASN A 899 -31.05 -39.57 10.62
N GLU A 900 -29.78 -39.47 10.20
CA GLU A 900 -29.27 -38.35 9.41
C GLU A 900 -30.01 -38.20 8.08
N LYS A 901 -30.26 -39.30 7.35
CA LYS A 901 -31.05 -39.28 6.12
C LYS A 901 -32.50 -38.82 6.35
N ILE A 902 -33.11 -39.20 7.47
CA ILE A 902 -34.45 -38.76 7.86
C ILE A 902 -34.45 -37.27 8.23
N ARG A 903 -33.43 -36.80 8.94
CA ARG A 903 -33.23 -35.37 9.26
C ARG A 903 -33.08 -34.52 8.01
N ILE A 904 -32.32 -35.00 7.02
CA ILE A 904 -32.20 -34.36 5.71
C ILE A 904 -33.60 -34.27 5.05
N LEU A 905 -34.37 -35.37 5.02
CA LEU A 905 -35.72 -35.38 4.47
C LEU A 905 -36.69 -34.44 5.23
N ASN A 906 -36.55 -34.32 6.55
CA ASN A 906 -37.31 -33.37 7.37
C ASN A 906 -36.99 -31.92 6.99
N ASN A 907 -35.71 -31.63 6.73
CA ASN A 907 -35.26 -30.30 6.33
C ASN A 907 -35.69 -29.92 4.91
N VAL A 908 -36.04 -30.87 4.03
CA VAL A 908 -36.53 -30.58 2.66
C VAL A 908 -37.73 -29.61 2.66
N GLN A 909 -38.52 -29.55 3.74
CA GLN A 909 -39.60 -28.55 3.89
C GLN A 909 -39.10 -27.10 3.80
N LEU A 910 -37.83 -26.83 4.10
CA LEU A 910 -37.21 -25.51 3.92
C LEU A 910 -37.17 -25.07 2.45
N LEU A 911 -37.27 -26.02 1.51
CA LEU A 911 -37.32 -25.78 0.07
C LEU A 911 -38.75 -25.57 -0.47
N SER A 912 -39.78 -25.58 0.39
CA SER A 912 -41.20 -25.49 -0.01
C SER A 912 -41.59 -24.20 -0.76
N LYS A 913 -40.76 -23.16 -0.70
CA LYS A 913 -40.93 -21.94 -1.50
C LYS A 913 -40.62 -22.14 -2.99
N HIS A 914 -39.93 -23.23 -3.32
CA HIS A 914 -39.58 -23.59 -4.68
C HIS A 914 -40.53 -24.69 -5.18
N ASP A 915 -40.91 -24.62 -6.44
CA ASP A 915 -41.83 -25.58 -7.08
C ASP A 915 -41.09 -26.88 -7.44
N LEU A 916 -40.80 -27.69 -6.41
CA LEU A 916 -40.19 -29.01 -6.59
C LEU A 916 -41.23 -29.98 -7.13
N ASN A 917 -40.85 -30.81 -8.12
CA ASN A 917 -41.75 -31.76 -8.77
C ASN A 917 -41.98 -33.03 -7.90
N ILE A 918 -42.14 -32.86 -6.59
CA ILE A 918 -42.29 -33.90 -5.58
C ILE A 918 -43.22 -33.41 -4.46
N ASN A 919 -44.15 -34.26 -4.06
CA ASN A 919 -44.95 -34.00 -2.86
C ASN A 919 -44.16 -34.36 -1.59
N ILE A 920 -43.45 -33.35 -1.05
CA ILE A 920 -42.57 -33.47 0.13
C ILE A 920 -43.30 -34.08 1.34
N ASN A 921 -44.54 -33.65 1.60
CA ASN A 921 -45.31 -34.10 2.76
C ASN A 921 -45.80 -35.54 2.61
N LEU A 922 -46.26 -35.92 1.42
CA LEU A 922 -46.65 -37.30 1.12
C LEU A 922 -45.44 -38.24 1.22
N GLY A 923 -44.32 -37.87 0.60
CA GLY A 923 -43.10 -38.69 0.61
C GLY A 923 -42.51 -38.90 2.01
N LYS A 924 -42.52 -37.85 2.86
CA LYS A 924 -42.15 -37.97 4.27
C LYS A 924 -43.06 -38.96 5.01
N SER A 925 -44.37 -38.87 4.82
CA SER A 925 -45.33 -39.76 5.48
C SER A 925 -45.17 -41.23 5.07
N GLU A 926 -44.84 -41.49 3.80
CA GLU A 926 -44.59 -42.83 3.27
C GLU A 926 -43.30 -43.44 3.83
N CYS A 927 -42.20 -42.67 3.88
CA CYS A 927 -40.94 -43.11 4.49
C CYS A 927 -41.12 -43.43 5.97
N LEU A 928 -41.75 -42.54 6.74
CA LEU A 928 -41.98 -42.75 8.17
C LEU A 928 -42.90 -43.96 8.40
N LYS A 929 -43.97 -44.12 7.62
CA LYS A 929 -44.85 -45.27 7.71
C LYS A 929 -44.15 -46.60 7.41
N SER A 930 -43.29 -46.64 6.38
CA SER A 930 -42.48 -47.84 6.06
C SER A 930 -41.53 -48.19 7.22
N LEU A 931 -40.82 -47.20 7.76
CA LEU A 931 -39.88 -47.40 8.87
C LEU A 931 -40.58 -47.83 10.16
N VAL A 932 -41.70 -47.18 10.53
CA VAL A 932 -42.50 -47.56 11.70
C VAL A 932 -43.04 -48.98 11.56
N THR A 933 -43.48 -49.37 10.36
CA THR A 933 -43.93 -50.75 10.09
C THR A 933 -42.79 -51.75 10.32
N GLN A 934 -41.60 -51.51 9.77
CA GLN A 934 -40.44 -52.38 9.96
C GLN A 934 -39.97 -52.46 11.42
N ILE A 935 -40.01 -51.35 12.17
CA ILE A 935 -39.68 -51.33 13.61
C ILE A 935 -40.71 -52.15 14.41
N THR A 936 -41.99 -52.02 14.05
CA THR A 936 -43.08 -52.80 14.65
C THR A 936 -42.90 -54.29 14.35
N ASP A 937 -42.51 -54.66 13.12
CA ASP A 937 -42.24 -56.06 12.75
C ASP A 937 -41.07 -56.66 13.55
N ILE A 938 -39.98 -55.90 13.77
CA ILE A 938 -38.86 -56.31 14.64
C ILE A 938 -39.34 -56.47 16.09
N SER A 939 -40.17 -55.55 16.59
CA SER A 939 -40.76 -55.66 17.94
C SER A 939 -41.63 -56.89 18.07
N ILE A 940 -42.50 -57.17 17.09
CA ILE A 940 -43.36 -58.37 17.08
C ILE A 940 -42.50 -59.63 17.04
N ALA A 941 -41.45 -59.69 16.23
CA ALA A 941 -40.53 -60.83 16.17
C ALA A 941 -39.84 -61.08 17.53
N THR A 942 -39.47 -60.01 18.24
CA THR A 942 -38.89 -60.08 19.60
C THR A 942 -39.92 -60.56 20.63
N GLU A 943 -41.17 -60.09 20.55
CA GLU A 943 -42.28 -60.54 21.41
C GLU A 943 -42.67 -62.00 21.15
N VAL A 944 -42.60 -62.49 19.90
CA VAL A 944 -42.88 -63.89 19.55
C VAL A 944 -41.87 -64.84 20.20
N PHE A 945 -40.59 -64.46 20.30
CA PHE A 945 -39.60 -65.22 21.07
C PHE A 945 -39.94 -65.24 22.57
N LEU A 946 -40.29 -64.10 23.17
CA LEU A 946 -40.64 -64.01 24.59
C LEU A 946 -41.85 -64.86 24.98
N LYS A 947 -42.75 -65.17 24.03
CA LYS A 947 -43.87 -66.10 24.23
C LYS A 947 -43.45 -67.57 24.22
N LYS A 948 -42.35 -67.95 23.57
CA LYS A 948 -41.80 -69.32 23.56
C LYS A 948 -40.93 -69.62 24.78
N PHE A 949 -40.27 -68.57 25.31
CA PHE A 949 -39.41 -68.62 26.50
C PHE A 949 -40.02 -69.29 27.76
N PRO A 950 -41.34 -69.21 28.04
CA PRO A 950 -41.95 -69.86 29.20
C PRO A 950 -42.36 -71.33 28.99
N GLU A 951 -42.52 -71.79 27.74
CA GLU A 951 -43.24 -73.04 27.42
C GLU A 951 -42.33 -74.18 26.95
N ASP A 952 -41.13 -73.89 26.44
CA ASP A 952 -40.27 -74.89 25.80
C ASP A 952 -38.94 -75.08 26.55
N SER A 953 -38.67 -76.32 26.98
CA SER A 953 -37.42 -76.70 27.69
C SER A 953 -36.23 -76.90 26.74
N ARG A 954 -36.40 -76.64 25.44
CA ARG A 954 -35.38 -76.88 24.39
C ARG A 954 -35.18 -75.69 23.46
N LEU A 955 -34.98 -74.51 24.03
CA LEU A 955 -34.53 -73.35 23.25
C LEU A 955 -33.16 -73.65 22.62
N THR A 956 -33.06 -73.46 21.30
CA THR A 956 -31.80 -73.69 20.57
C THR A 956 -30.92 -72.43 20.62
N GLY A 957 -29.61 -72.57 20.36
CA GLY A 957 -28.72 -71.41 20.25
C GLY A 957 -29.19 -70.38 19.21
N GLU A 958 -29.80 -70.87 18.12
CA GLU A 958 -30.36 -70.05 17.05
C GLU A 958 -31.54 -69.17 17.51
N ASP A 959 -32.35 -69.63 18.46
CA ASP A 959 -33.45 -68.83 19.01
C ASP A 959 -32.94 -67.66 19.86
N TYR A 960 -31.91 -67.89 20.68
CA TYR A 960 -31.26 -66.84 21.47
C TYR A 960 -30.51 -65.84 20.61
N ASP A 961 -29.81 -66.31 19.56
CA ASP A 961 -29.13 -65.44 18.60
C ASP A 961 -30.12 -64.54 17.86
N ASN A 962 -31.28 -65.07 17.46
CA ASN A 962 -32.35 -64.30 16.83
C ASN A 962 -32.99 -63.28 17.78
N PHE A 963 -33.26 -63.65 19.04
CA PHE A 963 -33.75 -62.69 20.04
C PHE A 963 -32.74 -61.58 20.28
N ASN A 964 -31.47 -61.93 20.48
CA ASN A 964 -30.40 -60.97 20.69
C ASN A 964 -30.24 -60.05 19.47
N LEU A 965 -30.36 -60.58 18.25
CA LEU A 965 -30.36 -59.82 17.00
C LEU A 965 -31.48 -58.78 16.98
N TYR A 966 -32.73 -59.18 17.16
CA TYR A 966 -33.88 -58.27 17.06
C TYR A 966 -33.94 -57.28 18.23
N TYR A 967 -33.71 -57.73 19.46
CA TYR A 967 -33.72 -56.88 20.65
C TYR A 967 -32.59 -55.85 20.63
N SER A 968 -31.37 -56.27 20.27
CA SER A 968 -30.24 -55.35 20.14
C SER A 968 -30.45 -54.31 19.02
N ASN A 969 -31.18 -54.68 17.96
CA ASN A 969 -31.61 -53.74 16.92
C ASN A 969 -32.63 -52.72 17.44
N LEU A 970 -33.63 -53.14 18.23
CA LEU A 970 -34.60 -52.23 18.86
C LEU A 970 -33.93 -51.23 19.81
N LEU A 971 -32.99 -51.68 20.64
CA LEU A 971 -32.21 -50.79 21.53
C LEU A 971 -31.33 -49.80 20.75
N SER A 972 -30.87 -50.18 19.56
CA SER A 972 -30.07 -49.30 18.70
C SER A 972 -30.97 -48.29 17.98
N CYS A 973 -32.16 -48.70 17.52
CA CYS A 973 -33.21 -47.79 17.05
C CYS A 973 -33.59 -46.78 18.13
N GLN A 974 -33.84 -47.22 19.36
CA GLN A 974 -34.22 -46.36 20.49
C GLN A 974 -33.17 -45.28 20.78
N ARG A 975 -31.88 -45.64 20.71
CA ARG A 975 -30.77 -44.72 21.01
C ARG A 975 -30.47 -43.73 19.88
N GLU A 976 -30.56 -44.18 18.63
CA GLU A 976 -30.02 -43.41 17.49
C GLU A 976 -31.10 -42.80 16.57
N LEU A 977 -32.35 -43.29 16.56
CA LEU A 977 -33.46 -42.76 15.72
C LEU A 977 -34.33 -41.75 16.50
N THR A 978 -33.81 -40.54 16.69
CA THR A 978 -34.48 -39.47 17.46
C THR A 978 -35.54 -38.69 16.68
N GLU A 979 -35.54 -38.77 15.35
CA GLU A 979 -36.44 -38.00 14.46
C GLU A 979 -37.78 -38.71 14.17
N ILE A 980 -37.98 -39.93 14.67
CA ILE A 980 -39.20 -40.73 14.45
C ILE A 980 -40.03 -40.77 15.75
N ASP A 981 -41.22 -40.17 15.73
CA ASP A 981 -42.21 -40.31 16.80
C ASP A 981 -42.86 -41.69 16.70
N CYS A 982 -42.26 -42.68 17.35
CA CYS A 982 -42.74 -44.05 17.39
C CYS A 982 -42.62 -44.61 18.80
N GLU A 983 -43.51 -45.53 19.14
CA GLU A 983 -43.62 -46.09 20.49
C GLU A 983 -42.50 -47.10 20.80
N ILE A 984 -41.27 -46.92 20.29
CA ILE A 984 -40.13 -47.81 20.57
C ILE A 984 -39.92 -47.96 22.07
N ASN A 985 -40.02 -46.87 22.83
CA ASN A 985 -39.91 -46.91 24.29
C ASN A 985 -40.97 -47.81 24.91
N LYS A 986 -42.24 -47.74 24.46
CA LYS A 986 -43.29 -48.64 24.97
C LYS A 986 -43.03 -50.11 24.59
N HIS A 987 -42.48 -50.36 23.41
CA HIS A 987 -42.11 -51.71 22.97
C HIS A 987 -40.94 -52.28 23.77
N VAL A 988 -39.87 -51.52 23.98
CA VAL A 988 -38.71 -51.89 24.82
C VAL A 988 -39.14 -52.07 26.27
N GLU A 989 -39.89 -51.13 26.86
CA GLU A 989 -40.41 -51.22 28.23
C GLU A 989 -41.33 -52.45 28.42
N LYS A 990 -42.16 -52.78 27.42
CA LYS A 990 -43.02 -53.97 27.46
C LYS A 990 -42.21 -55.27 27.41
N ILE A 991 -41.15 -55.32 26.59
CA ILE A 991 -40.22 -56.45 26.50
C ILE A 991 -39.42 -56.59 27.80
N GLU A 992 -38.86 -55.50 28.32
CA GLU A 992 -38.14 -55.47 29.60
C GLU A 992 -39.04 -55.88 30.76
N LYS A 993 -40.27 -55.37 30.83
CA LYS A 993 -41.25 -55.77 31.85
C LYS A 993 -41.54 -57.27 31.83
N ILE A 994 -41.72 -57.87 30.65
CA ILE A 994 -41.94 -59.34 30.52
C ILE A 994 -40.72 -60.13 31.04
N ILE A 995 -39.49 -59.65 30.78
CA ILE A 995 -38.26 -60.27 31.26
C ILE A 995 -38.10 -60.09 32.78
N PHE A 996 -38.29 -58.88 33.30
CA PHE A 996 -38.19 -58.56 34.73
C PHE A 996 -39.26 -59.27 35.57
N ASP A 997 -40.50 -59.33 35.11
CA ASP A 997 -41.59 -60.09 35.75
C ASP A 997 -41.20 -61.58 35.88
N LYS A 998 -40.50 -62.14 34.90
CA LYS A 998 -39.99 -63.52 34.92
C LYS A 998 -38.77 -63.72 35.81
N ILE A 999 -37.80 -62.79 35.81
CA ILE A 999 -36.67 -62.80 36.75
C ILE A 999 -37.18 -62.76 38.19
N HIS A 1000 -38.22 -61.97 38.47
CA HIS A 1000 -38.88 -61.94 39.77
C HIS A 1000 -39.55 -63.27 40.14
N ILE A 1001 -40.18 -63.96 39.19
CA ILE A 1001 -40.72 -65.31 39.39
C ILE A 1001 -39.59 -66.31 39.71
N TRP A 1002 -38.45 -66.24 39.01
CA TRP A 1002 -37.31 -67.13 39.24
C TRP A 1002 -36.56 -66.85 40.54
N ALA A 1003 -36.40 -65.58 40.92
CA ALA A 1003 -35.87 -65.20 42.23
C ALA A 1003 -36.74 -65.77 43.37
N GLY A 1004 -38.07 -65.78 43.20
CA GLY A 1004 -39.00 -66.39 44.15
C GLY A 1004 -38.97 -67.92 44.21
N VAL A 1005 -38.52 -68.60 43.16
CA VAL A 1005 -38.33 -70.07 43.16
C VAL A 1005 -37.02 -70.46 43.87
N VAL A 1006 -35.96 -69.66 43.75
CA VAL A 1006 -34.69 -69.91 44.45
C VAL A 1006 -34.81 -69.71 45.96
N ASP A 1007 -35.72 -68.83 46.41
CA ASP A 1007 -36.01 -68.63 47.84
C ASP A 1007 -36.89 -69.74 48.47
N GLN A 1008 -37.39 -70.72 47.70
CA GLN A 1008 -38.20 -71.84 48.22
C GLN A 1008 -37.50 -73.20 48.22
N ASP A 1009 -36.31 -73.34 47.63
CA ASP A 1009 -35.54 -74.61 47.60
C ASP A 1009 -34.35 -74.64 48.60
N SER A 1010 -34.32 -73.73 49.59
CA SER A 1010 -33.41 -73.82 50.75
C SER A 1010 -34.13 -74.18 52.06
N SER A 1011 -35.35 -74.68 51.98
CA SER A 1011 -36.00 -75.41 53.06
C SER A 1011 -36.78 -76.62 52.54
N VAL A 1012 -36.06 -77.71 52.22
CA VAL A 1012 -36.31 -79.12 52.59
C VAL A 1012 -35.07 -79.95 52.19
#